data_AF-A0A8K0QXS7-F1
#
_entry.id   AF-A0A8K0QXS7-F1
#
_cell.length_a   1.000
_cell.length_b   1.000
_cell.length_c   1.000
_cell.angle_alpha   90.00
_cell.angle_beta   90.00
_cell.angle_gamma   90.00
#
_symmetry.space_group_name_H-M   'P 1'
#
loop_
_entity.id
_entity.type
_entity.pdbx_description
1 polymer ?
#
loop_
_entity_poly.entity_id
_entity_poly.type
_entity_poly.pdbx_seq_one_letter_code
_entity_poly.pdbx_strand_id
1 'polypeptide(L)'
;MSYFTYHGKLGDELIVAVLPNGTVEADDPIYIYTDKKAMAYTVRYNSVTDDGDDKFTFHDGYYEFEAIATKAYQSLSLTRKAVSNGKTAIVALTRQYSQPQTVTPQSNSPKIWTGTINFHSWAKEEPFVIVAPKGLGNEKPVVAIWQWTKDDKGVPNTLSHSTEKQTSSPTSPTKFSFKQAGHYDVTCQVNIASNGLAVTVKDATNTAVEQKELVLLPQNTINAEHRFNPPRGVVEKKSLDCSRPNAKPSLPRITEPLPFPEDLVDCLAHVAAYVDRAGYHAKFSQKQFDKLDRAFHLSEEKVEKRDTAIVKLKGDVARLETEKKDLKERNDALDKKIIEERKEAAAREAKLQEQLQKALEDLRASQGREKKLEKENSDLRDYIKKDAALDAERQKKWEEWKKKDAADDARREKEWKDHDKADHEALKQVQKALMESIANGKRLSDELIVKDKKIADLQSSLEATKCELETARAEIDRLNLELVAELAYKVELQQELEATQEKLRVAEKSVQYLTQQFNILTIELADEKKESGKLREELKTSKADLKEANRQLENAKLDIEQRDRTIKRNEADILELEQEEKNLKNALKELTEAHDSLEVLYKSTDEKLTKSKSDNKEYKAEVKGLSDRLAEMRKHDDEQHKKPVVAVTEIALPS
;
A
#
# COMPACT_ATOMS: atom_id res chain seq x y z
N MET A 1 21.17 -7.29 -11.35
CA MET A 1 20.08 -6.84 -10.45
C MET A 1 19.28 -5.75 -11.15
N SER A 2 18.00 -5.61 -10.84
CA SER A 2 17.18 -4.47 -11.27
C SER A 2 17.21 -3.36 -10.21
N TYR A 3 16.92 -2.11 -10.56
CA TYR A 3 17.01 -0.97 -9.62
C TYR A 3 15.81 -0.04 -9.66
N PHE A 4 15.55 0.62 -8.53
CA PHE A 4 14.65 1.76 -8.39
C PHE A 4 15.47 3.04 -8.30
N THR A 5 14.99 4.11 -8.92
CA THR A 5 15.60 5.45 -8.82
C THR A 5 14.58 6.42 -8.26
N TYR A 6 14.99 7.15 -7.22
CA TYR A 6 14.20 8.14 -6.51
C TYR A 6 14.90 9.48 -6.50
N HIS A 7 14.12 10.56 -6.37
CA HIS A 7 14.65 11.86 -5.99
C HIS A 7 13.75 12.58 -5.00
N GLY A 8 14.29 13.60 -4.36
CA GLY A 8 13.54 14.61 -3.61
C GLY A 8 14.46 15.72 -3.15
N LYS A 9 13.94 16.55 -2.24
CA LYS A 9 14.67 17.69 -1.69
C LYS A 9 14.71 17.63 -0.19
N LEU A 10 15.89 17.84 0.39
CA LEU A 10 16.05 18.00 1.83
C LEU A 10 16.49 19.44 2.12
N GLY A 11 15.52 20.31 2.39
CA GLY A 11 15.75 21.75 2.33
C GLY A 11 16.02 22.18 0.88
N ASP A 12 17.18 22.80 0.64
CA ASP A 12 17.63 23.22 -0.69
C ASP A 12 18.54 22.18 -1.39
N GLU A 13 18.81 21.04 -0.75
CA GLU A 13 19.73 20.00 -1.25
C GLU A 13 18.97 18.95 -2.08
N LEU A 14 19.43 18.70 -3.31
CA LEU A 14 18.98 17.59 -4.15
C LEU A 14 19.39 16.27 -3.50
N ILE A 15 18.45 15.35 -3.33
CA ILE A 15 18.75 13.96 -2.98
C ILE A 15 18.28 13.04 -4.10
N VAL A 16 19.19 12.17 -4.56
CA VAL A 16 18.89 11.07 -5.47
C VAL A 16 19.25 9.77 -4.80
N ALA A 17 18.31 8.83 -4.70
CA ALA A 17 18.55 7.51 -4.13
C ALA A 17 18.35 6.43 -5.18
N VAL A 18 19.29 5.50 -5.28
CA VAL A 18 19.21 4.32 -6.14
C VAL A 18 19.26 3.07 -5.27
N LEU A 19 18.17 2.29 -5.32
CA LEU A 19 17.96 1.11 -4.50
C LEU A 19 17.85 -0.13 -5.38
N PRO A 20 18.17 -1.33 -4.87
CA PRO A 20 17.84 -2.57 -5.57
C PRO A 20 16.32 -2.66 -5.78
N ASN A 21 15.91 -3.27 -6.88
CA ASN A 21 14.51 -3.52 -7.18
C ASN A 21 14.05 -4.78 -6.47
N GLY A 22 13.02 -4.62 -5.65
CA GLY A 22 12.47 -5.64 -4.78
C GLY A 22 12.48 -5.16 -3.34
N THR A 23 12.18 -6.08 -2.42
CA THR A 23 12.39 -5.87 -0.99
C THR A 23 13.86 -5.63 -0.73
N VAL A 24 14.20 -4.53 -0.06
CA VAL A 24 15.57 -4.23 0.35
C VAL A 24 15.95 -5.17 1.50
N GLU A 25 17.04 -5.90 1.32
CA GLU A 25 17.57 -6.84 2.31
C GLU A 25 18.81 -6.30 3.03
N ALA A 26 19.14 -6.91 4.18
CA ALA A 26 20.40 -6.64 4.85
C ALA A 26 21.57 -6.94 3.91
N ASP A 27 22.60 -6.10 3.98
CA ASP A 27 23.75 -6.07 3.08
C ASP A 27 23.47 -5.64 1.63
N ASP A 28 22.27 -5.20 1.28
CA ASP A 28 22.06 -4.63 -0.07
C ASP A 28 22.78 -3.29 -0.26
N PRO A 29 23.27 -2.98 -1.48
CA PRO A 29 23.91 -1.72 -1.77
C PRO A 29 22.86 -0.63 -2.08
N ILE A 30 22.97 0.50 -1.39
CA ILE A 30 22.16 1.69 -1.63
C ILE A 30 23.07 2.84 -2.03
N TYR A 31 22.72 3.56 -3.08
CA TYR A 31 23.47 4.73 -3.52
C TYR A 31 22.65 5.98 -3.22
N ILE A 32 23.26 6.94 -2.53
CA ILE A 32 22.66 8.25 -2.29
C ILE A 32 23.60 9.31 -2.81
N TYR A 33 23.06 10.16 -3.67
CA TYR A 33 23.71 11.36 -4.11
C TYR A 33 23.05 12.56 -3.44
N THR A 34 23.88 13.45 -2.94
CA THR A 34 23.52 14.81 -2.55
C THR A 34 24.36 15.84 -3.31
N ASP A 35 23.94 17.10 -3.32
CA ASP A 35 24.63 18.21 -4.02
C ASP A 35 26.14 18.27 -3.72
N LYS A 36 26.53 17.91 -2.49
CA LYS A 36 27.90 17.95 -1.98
C LYS A 36 28.63 16.63 -2.06
N LYS A 37 27.92 15.50 -2.02
CA LYS A 37 28.57 14.20 -1.89
C LYS A 37 27.73 13.07 -2.44
N ALA A 38 28.41 12.17 -3.13
CA ALA A 38 27.85 10.92 -3.58
C ALA A 38 28.40 9.77 -2.73
N MET A 39 27.52 8.92 -2.22
CA MET A 39 27.84 7.93 -1.19
C MET A 39 27.20 6.59 -1.53
N ALA A 40 27.99 5.53 -1.36
CA ALA A 40 27.53 4.15 -1.44
C ALA A 40 27.43 3.60 -0.02
N TYR A 41 26.26 3.09 0.33
CA TYR A 41 25.95 2.51 1.63
C TYR A 41 25.61 1.03 1.47
N THR A 42 25.74 0.32 2.59
CA THR A 42 25.28 -1.05 2.74
C THR A 42 24.23 -1.06 3.83
N VAL A 43 23.08 -1.67 3.55
CA VAL A 43 21.97 -1.80 4.52
C VAL A 43 22.44 -2.62 5.71
N ARG A 44 22.28 -2.09 6.93
CA ARG A 44 22.62 -2.81 8.16
C ARG A 44 21.48 -3.63 8.71
N TYR A 45 20.32 -2.99 8.82
CA TYR A 45 19.13 -3.57 9.41
C TYR A 45 17.95 -3.26 8.50
N ASN A 46 17.10 -4.25 8.32
CA ASN A 46 15.79 -4.11 7.72
C ASN A 46 14.75 -4.71 8.66
N SER A 47 13.55 -4.16 8.66
CA SER A 47 12.40 -4.58 9.45
C SER A 47 11.12 -4.14 8.74
N VAL A 48 9.96 -4.44 9.33
CA VAL A 48 8.65 -4.03 8.81
C VAL A 48 7.94 -3.21 9.87
N THR A 49 7.33 -2.08 9.48
CA THR A 49 6.54 -1.23 10.37
C THR A 49 5.21 -1.89 10.76
N ASP A 50 4.50 -1.32 11.71
CA ASP A 50 3.17 -1.82 12.13
C ASP A 50 2.14 -1.77 10.99
N ASP A 51 2.33 -0.84 10.04
CA ASP A 51 1.51 -0.71 8.83
C ASP A 51 1.90 -1.69 7.71
N GLY A 52 2.93 -2.52 7.93
CA GLY A 52 3.43 -3.48 6.93
C GLY A 52 4.40 -2.90 5.90
N ASP A 53 4.87 -1.65 6.09
CA ASP A 53 5.83 -1.00 5.20
C ASP A 53 7.28 -1.44 5.52
N ASP A 54 8.11 -1.54 4.49
CA ASP A 54 9.51 -1.97 4.67
C ASP A 54 10.34 -0.80 5.22
N LYS A 55 11.06 -1.06 6.32
CA LYS A 55 11.95 -0.10 6.99
C LYS A 55 13.38 -0.62 6.95
N PHE A 56 14.35 0.22 6.61
CA PHE A 56 15.76 -0.16 6.62
C PHE A 56 16.68 0.99 7.01
N THR A 57 17.82 0.66 7.62
CA THR A 57 18.78 1.63 8.14
C THR A 57 20.19 1.39 7.60
N PHE A 58 20.90 2.50 7.39
CA PHE A 58 22.29 2.54 6.95
C PHE A 58 22.94 3.82 7.49
N HIS A 59 24.26 3.89 7.57
CA HIS A 59 24.93 5.09 8.08
C HIS A 59 26.28 5.30 7.39
N ASP A 60 26.73 6.54 7.38
CA ASP A 60 28.15 6.87 7.38
C ASP A 60 28.48 7.40 8.77
N GLY A 61 29.73 7.34 9.23
CA GLY A 61 30.09 7.73 10.60
C GLY A 61 29.66 9.14 11.06
N TYR A 62 29.07 9.97 10.19
CA TYR A 62 28.47 11.27 10.51
C TYR A 62 26.94 11.22 10.60
N TYR A 63 26.27 10.44 9.76
CA TYR A 63 24.81 10.37 9.67
C TYR A 63 24.26 8.94 9.74
N GLU A 64 23.26 8.74 10.58
CA GLU A 64 22.38 7.57 10.57
C GLU A 64 21.17 7.87 9.69
N PHE A 65 20.89 6.99 8.73
CA PHE A 65 19.76 7.09 7.84
C PHE A 65 18.76 5.98 8.12
N GLU A 66 17.49 6.35 8.16
CA GLU A 66 16.36 5.44 8.24
C GLU A 66 15.45 5.69 7.06
N ALA A 67 15.17 4.66 6.29
CA ALA A 67 14.31 4.74 5.13
C ALA A 67 13.07 3.86 5.32
N ILE A 68 11.90 4.40 4.99
CA ILE A 68 10.60 3.71 5.05
C ILE A 68 9.98 3.74 3.66
N ALA A 69 9.85 2.56 3.05
CA ALA A 69 9.27 2.38 1.74
C ALA A 69 7.78 2.07 1.84
N THR A 70 6.94 2.98 1.34
CA THR A 70 5.48 2.88 1.40
C THR A 70 4.89 2.56 0.02
N LYS A 71 3.64 2.09 -0.01
CA LYS A 71 2.88 1.82 -1.26
C LYS A 71 3.65 0.92 -2.24
N ALA A 72 4.22 -0.17 -1.76
CA ALA A 72 5.06 -1.07 -2.55
C ALA A 72 6.21 -0.34 -3.28
N TYR A 73 7.00 0.41 -2.49
CA TYR A 73 8.16 1.18 -2.96
C TYR A 73 7.85 2.32 -3.94
N GLN A 74 6.58 2.72 -4.13
CA GLN A 74 6.26 3.90 -4.95
C GLN A 74 6.76 5.21 -4.31
N SER A 75 6.80 5.25 -2.99
CA SER A 75 7.26 6.40 -2.20
C SER A 75 8.24 5.93 -1.15
N LEU A 76 9.29 6.71 -0.93
CA LEU A 76 10.34 6.41 0.05
C LEU A 76 10.51 7.62 0.96
N SER A 77 10.28 7.46 2.26
CA SER A 77 10.64 8.48 3.26
C SER A 77 12.06 8.20 3.74
N LEU A 78 12.95 9.18 3.73
CA LEU A 78 14.31 9.07 4.23
C LEU A 78 14.51 10.07 5.36
N THR A 79 14.80 9.55 6.55
CA THR A 79 15.16 10.29 7.75
C THR A 79 16.68 10.27 7.91
N ARG A 80 17.32 11.44 7.85
CA ARG A 80 18.74 11.63 8.16
C ARG A 80 18.89 12.15 9.59
N LYS A 81 19.65 11.44 10.42
CA LYS A 81 19.96 11.81 11.81
C LYS A 81 21.46 12.04 11.97
N ALA A 82 21.86 13.23 12.41
CA ALA A 82 23.26 13.54 12.68
C ALA A 82 23.73 12.85 13.96
N VAL A 83 24.83 12.10 13.91
CA VAL A 83 25.38 11.36 15.06
C VAL A 83 25.92 12.31 16.13
N SER A 84 26.43 13.48 15.73
CA SER A 84 27.08 14.44 16.64
C SER A 84 26.14 15.20 17.57
N ASN A 85 24.91 15.48 17.14
CA ASN A 85 23.96 16.32 17.88
C ASN A 85 22.51 15.82 17.88
N GLY A 86 22.25 14.66 17.26
CA GLY A 86 20.92 14.05 17.21
C GLY A 86 19.89 14.76 16.33
N LYS A 87 20.24 15.83 15.62
CA LYS A 87 19.30 16.54 14.74
C LYS A 87 18.81 15.63 13.62
N THR A 88 17.51 15.57 13.43
CA THR A 88 16.84 14.78 12.39
C THR A 88 16.30 15.67 11.29
N ALA A 89 16.33 15.18 10.06
CA ALA A 89 15.72 15.81 8.90
C ALA A 89 15.07 14.73 8.05
N ILE A 90 13.84 14.95 7.60
CA ILE A 90 13.03 13.96 6.88
C ILE A 90 12.78 14.48 5.46
N VAL A 91 12.95 13.63 4.46
CA VAL A 91 12.62 13.91 3.06
C VAL A 91 11.74 12.82 2.49
N ALA A 92 10.70 13.22 1.75
CA ALA A 92 9.95 12.32 0.91
C ALA A 92 10.59 12.26 -0.49
N LEU A 93 10.92 11.04 -0.92
CA LEU A 93 11.50 10.74 -2.23
C LEU A 93 10.46 10.05 -3.12
N THR A 94 10.35 10.52 -4.36
CA THR A 94 9.40 9.99 -5.35
C THR A 94 10.13 9.10 -6.35
N ARG A 95 9.57 7.91 -6.63
CA ARG A 95 10.13 6.96 -7.59
C ARG A 95 9.94 7.44 -9.02
N GLN A 96 11.03 7.57 -9.78
CA GLN A 96 11.01 7.98 -11.19
C GLN A 96 11.26 6.85 -12.17
N TYR A 97 11.89 5.79 -11.68
CA TYR A 97 12.16 4.62 -12.50
C TYR A 97 11.98 3.35 -11.71
N SER A 98 11.30 2.40 -12.35
CA SER A 98 11.15 1.03 -11.88
C SER A 98 11.48 0.10 -13.03
N GLN A 99 12.54 -0.68 -12.86
CA GLN A 99 12.86 -1.73 -13.82
C GLN A 99 11.80 -2.85 -13.71
N PRO A 100 11.19 -3.29 -14.83
CA PRO A 100 10.36 -4.49 -14.81
C PRO A 100 11.18 -5.69 -14.33
N GLN A 101 10.62 -6.52 -13.44
CA GLN A 101 11.26 -7.79 -13.06
C GLN A 101 11.26 -8.69 -14.30
N THR A 102 12.38 -8.74 -15.02
CA THR A 102 12.60 -9.69 -16.10
C THR A 102 13.27 -10.94 -15.54
N VAL A 103 12.83 -12.11 -16.01
CA VAL A 103 13.29 -13.44 -15.56
C VAL A 103 14.78 -13.70 -15.87
N THR A 104 15.44 -12.84 -16.65
CA THR A 104 16.84 -12.98 -17.04
C THR A 104 17.81 -12.29 -16.05
N PRO A 105 18.80 -13.03 -15.50
CA PRO A 105 19.72 -12.53 -14.48
C PRO A 105 20.82 -11.58 -14.98
N GLN A 106 20.93 -11.33 -16.29
CA GLN A 106 21.98 -10.48 -16.89
C GLN A 106 21.57 -8.99 -17.01
N SER A 107 21.04 -8.39 -15.94
CA SER A 107 20.97 -6.93 -15.89
C SER A 107 22.33 -6.40 -15.43
N ASN A 108 23.06 -5.75 -16.34
CA ASN A 108 24.28 -5.00 -16.02
C ASN A 108 24.05 -4.08 -14.81
N SER A 109 25.05 -3.96 -13.94
CA SER A 109 25.00 -3.06 -12.78
C SER A 109 24.71 -1.61 -13.22
N PRO A 110 24.00 -0.82 -12.39
CA PRO A 110 23.46 0.47 -12.78
C PRO A 110 24.57 1.50 -12.75
N LYS A 111 24.95 2.06 -13.90
CA LYS A 111 26.01 3.08 -13.91
C LYS A 111 25.42 4.42 -13.46
N ILE A 112 26.01 5.03 -12.43
CA ILE A 112 25.55 6.29 -11.86
C ILE A 112 26.70 7.30 -12.01
N TRP A 113 26.48 8.33 -12.80
CA TRP A 113 27.40 9.45 -12.96
C TRP A 113 26.85 10.68 -12.28
N THR A 114 27.72 11.41 -11.58
CA THR A 114 27.35 12.59 -10.79
C THR A 114 28.34 13.71 -11.05
N GLY A 115 27.86 14.95 -11.08
CA GLY A 115 28.71 16.12 -11.22
C GLY A 115 27.88 17.39 -11.30
N THR A 116 28.43 18.41 -11.95
CA THR A 116 27.75 19.68 -12.15
C THR A 116 27.73 20.08 -13.63
N ILE A 117 26.70 20.81 -14.03
CA ILE A 117 26.57 21.36 -15.38
C ILE A 117 26.42 22.88 -15.34
N ASN A 118 26.90 23.53 -16.39
CA ASN A 118 26.67 24.94 -16.69
C ASN A 118 25.74 25.02 -17.90
N PHE A 119 24.60 25.67 -17.75
CA PHE A 119 23.61 25.77 -18.81
C PHE A 119 22.99 27.17 -18.82
N HIS A 120 23.08 27.88 -19.94
CA HIS A 120 22.80 29.32 -20.03
C HIS A 120 23.68 30.18 -19.10
N SER A 121 23.49 31.51 -19.15
CA SER A 121 24.20 32.44 -18.25
C SER A 121 23.73 32.36 -16.80
N TRP A 122 22.54 31.81 -16.57
CA TRP A 122 21.84 31.81 -15.29
C TRP A 122 21.94 30.49 -14.51
N ALA A 123 22.32 29.38 -15.15
CA ALA A 123 22.52 28.11 -14.47
C ALA A 123 24.01 27.73 -14.47
N LYS A 124 24.64 27.83 -13.29
CA LYS A 124 26.07 27.60 -13.10
C LYS A 124 26.30 26.58 -11.99
N GLU A 125 27.16 25.62 -12.26
CA GLU A 125 27.53 24.53 -11.36
C GLU A 125 26.32 23.77 -10.79
N GLU A 126 25.30 23.58 -11.62
CA GLU A 126 24.04 22.96 -11.21
C GLU A 126 24.24 21.45 -10.99
N PRO A 127 23.78 20.88 -9.86
CA PRO A 127 23.96 19.47 -9.55
C PRO A 127 23.21 18.60 -10.57
N PHE A 128 23.91 17.63 -11.14
CA PHE A 128 23.41 16.81 -12.25
C PHE A 128 23.82 15.35 -12.10
N VAL A 129 22.84 14.46 -12.23
CA VAL A 129 22.98 13.01 -12.06
C VAL A 129 22.41 12.29 -13.28
N ILE A 130 23.20 11.35 -13.82
CA ILE A 130 22.73 10.40 -14.83
C ILE A 130 22.81 8.99 -14.26
N VAL A 131 21.69 8.29 -14.28
CA VAL A 131 21.59 6.87 -13.92
C VAL A 131 21.26 6.08 -15.19
N ALA A 132 22.10 5.11 -15.54
CA ALA A 132 21.82 4.10 -16.56
C ALA A 132 21.48 2.77 -15.86
N PRO A 133 20.21 2.55 -15.49
CA PRO A 133 19.83 1.45 -14.59
C PRO A 133 20.02 0.04 -15.20
N LYS A 134 20.03 -0.07 -16.54
CA LYS A 134 20.35 -1.32 -17.27
C LYS A 134 21.74 -1.27 -17.95
N GLY A 135 22.59 -0.35 -17.52
CA GLY A 135 23.83 0.00 -18.20
C GLY A 135 23.60 0.67 -19.56
N LEU A 136 24.65 0.66 -20.38
CA LEU A 136 24.68 1.37 -21.67
C LEU A 136 24.19 0.51 -22.82
N GLY A 137 23.53 1.12 -23.80
CA GLY A 137 23.12 0.50 -25.05
C GLY A 137 21.81 1.04 -25.61
N ASN A 138 21.56 0.77 -26.89
CA ASN A 138 20.39 1.30 -27.59
C ASN A 138 19.09 0.79 -26.96
N GLU A 139 18.07 1.65 -26.90
CA GLU A 139 16.77 1.41 -26.26
C GLU A 139 16.83 1.14 -24.75
N LYS A 140 18.02 1.18 -24.14
CA LYS A 140 18.12 1.01 -22.69
C LYS A 140 17.66 2.27 -21.97
N PRO A 141 17.01 2.14 -20.80
CA PRO A 141 16.58 3.28 -20.01
C PRO A 141 17.77 4.12 -19.52
N VAL A 142 17.56 5.42 -19.41
CA VAL A 142 18.42 6.40 -18.75
C VAL A 142 17.54 7.35 -17.95
N VAL A 143 17.98 7.68 -16.73
CA VAL A 143 17.33 8.65 -15.85
C VAL A 143 18.29 9.80 -15.64
N ALA A 144 17.88 11.00 -16.00
CA ALA A 144 18.61 12.23 -15.72
C ALA A 144 17.87 13.02 -14.64
N ILE A 145 18.59 13.53 -13.63
CA ILE A 145 18.02 14.27 -12.50
C ILE A 145 18.93 15.44 -12.18
N TRP A 146 18.36 16.63 -11.99
CA TRP A 146 19.11 17.82 -11.67
C TRP A 146 18.24 18.86 -10.99
N GLN A 147 18.87 19.83 -10.34
CA GLN A 147 18.19 20.93 -9.68
C GLN A 147 18.75 22.23 -10.22
N TRP A 148 17.86 23.11 -10.66
CA TRP A 148 18.21 24.46 -11.10
C TRP A 148 18.27 25.40 -9.90
N THR A 149 19.32 26.21 -9.77
CA THR A 149 19.40 27.30 -8.81
C THR A 149 18.25 28.29 -9.05
N LYS A 150 17.95 28.58 -10.32
CA LYS A 150 16.73 29.27 -10.79
C LYS A 150 16.30 28.69 -12.13
N ASP A 151 15.02 28.46 -12.34
CA ASP A 151 14.50 28.07 -13.66
C ASP A 151 14.28 29.26 -14.61
N ASP A 152 13.80 28.96 -15.82
CA ASP A 152 13.47 29.94 -16.87
C ASP A 152 12.37 30.94 -16.48
N LYS A 153 11.62 30.64 -15.41
CA LYS A 153 10.60 31.51 -14.79
C LYS A 153 11.11 32.22 -13.53
N GLY A 154 12.39 32.05 -13.19
CA GLY A 154 13.03 32.64 -12.02
C GLY A 154 12.68 31.97 -10.69
N VAL A 155 12.03 30.79 -10.71
CA VAL A 155 11.72 30.03 -9.49
C VAL A 155 13.00 29.35 -8.99
N PRO A 156 13.38 29.57 -7.73
CA PRO A 156 14.61 29.01 -7.20
C PRO A 156 14.50 27.51 -6.90
N ASN A 157 15.64 26.81 -6.96
CA ASN A 157 15.78 25.41 -6.56
C ASN A 157 14.85 24.45 -7.31
N THR A 158 14.43 24.73 -8.55
CA THR A 158 13.49 23.88 -9.30
C THR A 158 14.11 22.52 -9.61
N LEU A 159 13.47 21.45 -9.13
CA LEU A 159 13.91 20.08 -9.40
C LEU A 159 13.38 19.64 -10.74
N SER A 160 14.20 18.95 -11.52
CA SER A 160 13.79 18.42 -12.80
C SER A 160 14.42 17.06 -13.07
N HIS A 161 13.70 16.25 -13.83
CA HIS A 161 14.10 14.88 -14.11
C HIS A 161 13.56 14.45 -15.48
N SER A 162 14.13 13.37 -16.01
CA SER A 162 13.63 12.74 -17.23
C SER A 162 14.01 11.26 -17.23
N THR A 163 13.08 10.42 -17.67
CA THR A 163 13.26 8.96 -17.80
C THR A 163 13.02 8.59 -19.26
N GLU A 164 14.08 8.27 -19.98
CA GLU A 164 14.05 8.13 -21.44
C GLU A 164 14.81 6.88 -21.89
N LYS A 165 14.75 6.61 -23.19
CA LYS A 165 15.56 5.57 -23.82
C LYS A 165 16.81 6.16 -24.45
N GLN A 166 17.92 5.46 -24.30
CA GLN A 166 19.19 5.77 -24.93
C GLN A 166 19.11 5.50 -26.43
N THR A 167 19.38 6.52 -27.25
CA THR A 167 19.70 6.38 -28.67
C THR A 167 21.22 6.26 -28.82
N SER A 168 21.70 5.08 -29.19
CA SER A 168 23.15 4.82 -29.38
C SER A 168 23.40 3.93 -30.59
N SER A 169 24.62 3.97 -31.12
CA SER A 169 25.02 3.04 -32.18
C SER A 169 25.12 1.62 -31.61
N PRO A 170 24.64 0.58 -32.32
CA PRO A 170 24.85 -0.82 -31.93
C PRO A 170 26.33 -1.20 -31.75
N THR A 171 27.23 -0.50 -32.45
CA THR A 171 28.67 -0.77 -32.46
C THR A 171 29.47 -0.02 -31.40
N SER A 172 28.88 1.00 -30.75
CA SER A 172 29.57 1.83 -29.76
C SER A 172 28.59 2.34 -28.69
N PRO A 173 28.30 1.53 -27.66
CA PRO A 173 27.38 1.91 -26.59
C PRO A 173 27.97 2.98 -25.65
N THR A 174 29.24 3.35 -25.82
CA THR A 174 29.91 4.40 -25.03
C THR A 174 29.46 5.81 -25.42
N LYS A 175 28.79 5.98 -26.57
CA LYS A 175 28.16 7.24 -26.97
C LYS A 175 26.66 7.04 -27.12
N PHE A 176 25.88 7.81 -26.37
CA PHE A 176 24.42 7.74 -26.40
C PHE A 176 23.81 9.13 -26.25
N SER A 177 22.56 9.27 -26.67
CA SER A 177 21.79 10.51 -26.55
C SER A 177 20.36 10.21 -26.10
N PHE A 178 19.69 11.19 -25.53
CA PHE A 178 18.29 11.11 -25.15
C PHE A 178 17.67 12.51 -25.12
N LYS A 179 16.34 12.57 -25.29
CA LYS A 179 15.58 13.82 -25.22
C LYS A 179 14.99 14.04 -23.84
N GLN A 180 15.51 15.00 -23.10
CA GLN A 180 15.06 15.28 -21.75
C GLN A 180 13.72 16.03 -21.77
N ALA A 181 12.66 15.33 -21.38
CA ALA A 181 11.28 15.83 -21.29
C ALA A 181 10.80 16.57 -22.57
N GLY A 182 11.37 16.22 -23.73
CA GLY A 182 11.09 16.87 -25.02
C GLY A 182 11.74 18.25 -25.24
N HIS A 183 12.47 18.80 -24.27
CA HIS A 183 13.08 20.13 -24.34
C HIS A 183 14.60 20.09 -24.61
N TYR A 184 15.27 19.20 -23.88
CA TYR A 184 16.71 18.91 -23.83
C TYR A 184 17.25 17.93 -24.88
N ASP A 185 18.15 18.29 -25.80
CA ASP A 185 18.95 17.27 -26.50
C ASP A 185 20.24 17.04 -25.69
N VAL A 186 20.33 15.89 -25.02
CA VAL A 186 21.50 15.51 -24.20
C VAL A 186 22.29 14.43 -24.91
N THR A 187 23.57 14.71 -25.17
CA THR A 187 24.53 13.74 -25.73
C THR A 187 25.57 13.40 -24.68
N CYS A 188 25.82 12.12 -24.50
CA CYS A 188 26.74 11.60 -23.50
C CYS A 188 27.80 10.71 -24.17
N GLN A 189 29.05 10.87 -23.74
CA GLN A 189 30.18 10.05 -24.18
C GLN A 189 31.01 9.60 -22.99
N VAL A 190 31.12 8.29 -22.81
CA VAL A 190 31.96 7.70 -21.77
C VAL A 190 33.42 7.85 -22.16
N ASN A 191 34.20 8.46 -21.29
CA ASN A 191 35.65 8.50 -21.39
C ASN A 191 36.22 7.18 -20.83
N ILE A 192 36.94 6.44 -21.66
CA ILE A 192 37.44 5.10 -21.32
C ILE A 192 38.55 5.18 -20.27
N ALA A 193 39.33 6.27 -20.24
CA ALA A 193 40.46 6.42 -19.32
C ALA A 193 40.03 6.73 -17.88
N SER A 194 39.05 7.62 -17.72
CA SER A 194 38.55 8.07 -16.41
C SER A 194 37.30 7.30 -15.95
N ASN A 195 36.65 6.54 -16.85
CA ASN A 195 35.27 6.06 -16.71
C ASN A 195 34.22 7.18 -16.50
N GLY A 196 34.62 8.43 -16.67
CA GLY A 196 33.75 9.60 -16.58
C GLY A 196 32.81 9.71 -17.77
N LEU A 197 31.82 10.58 -17.63
CA LEU A 197 30.83 10.86 -18.67
C LEU A 197 30.95 12.32 -19.10
N ALA A 198 31.43 12.53 -20.32
CA ALA A 198 31.33 13.83 -20.98
C ALA A 198 29.89 14.03 -21.43
N VAL A 199 29.30 15.16 -21.05
CA VAL A 199 27.90 15.49 -21.36
C VAL A 199 27.86 16.77 -22.18
N THR A 200 27.01 16.80 -23.19
CA THR A 200 26.73 17.98 -23.99
C THR A 200 25.22 18.19 -23.99
N VAL A 201 24.79 19.39 -23.61
CA VAL A 201 23.37 19.77 -23.56
C VAL A 201 23.10 20.82 -24.62
N LYS A 202 22.01 20.66 -25.36
CA LYS A 202 21.57 21.58 -26.43
C LYS A 202 20.07 21.83 -26.32
N ASP A 203 19.62 23.07 -26.51
CA ASP A 203 18.21 23.41 -26.77
C ASP A 203 18.02 24.07 -28.14
N ALA A 204 16.80 24.51 -28.45
CA ALA A 204 16.48 25.17 -29.71
C ALA A 204 17.14 26.56 -29.88
N THR A 205 17.51 27.21 -28.77
CA THR A 205 17.98 28.61 -28.71
C THR A 205 19.48 28.75 -28.40
N ASN A 206 20.12 27.69 -27.92
CA ASN A 206 21.49 27.70 -27.42
C ASN A 206 22.32 26.62 -28.12
N THR A 207 23.56 26.98 -28.48
CA THR A 207 24.51 26.06 -29.08
C THR A 207 24.91 24.97 -28.10
N ALA A 208 25.28 23.80 -28.61
CA ALA A 208 25.71 22.67 -27.78
C ALA A 208 26.89 23.08 -26.88
N VAL A 209 26.71 23.03 -25.56
CA VAL A 209 27.74 23.37 -24.57
C VAL A 209 28.29 22.10 -23.94
N GLU A 210 29.61 21.88 -24.06
CA GLU A 210 30.31 20.79 -23.39
C GLU A 210 30.40 21.05 -21.89
N GLN A 211 30.00 20.06 -21.11
CA GLN A 211 29.92 20.13 -19.66
C GLN A 211 31.19 19.57 -19.02
N LYS A 212 31.40 19.92 -17.75
CA LYS A 212 32.42 19.24 -16.94
C LYS A 212 32.10 17.74 -16.89
N GLU A 213 33.15 16.93 -17.02
CA GLU A 213 33.02 15.48 -16.99
C GLU A 213 32.39 15.01 -15.67
N LEU A 214 31.31 14.24 -15.76
CA LEU A 214 30.65 13.64 -14.60
C LEU A 214 31.45 12.41 -14.13
N VAL A 215 31.56 12.27 -12.81
CA VAL A 215 32.33 11.19 -12.18
C VAL A 215 31.44 9.96 -11.99
N LEU A 216 31.95 8.78 -12.35
CA LEU A 216 31.27 7.50 -12.09
C LEU A 216 31.35 7.14 -10.61
N LEU A 217 30.23 6.77 -10.01
CA LEU A 217 30.22 6.29 -8.62
C LEU A 217 30.80 4.89 -8.48
N PRO A 218 31.63 4.65 -7.44
CA PRO A 218 32.11 3.32 -7.14
C PRO A 218 30.92 2.41 -6.83
N GLN A 219 30.76 1.37 -7.64
CA GLN A 219 29.77 0.33 -7.39
C GLN A 219 30.38 -0.68 -6.44
N ASN A 220 29.75 -0.89 -5.28
CA ASN A 220 30.06 -2.05 -4.46
C ASN A 220 29.50 -3.27 -5.19
N THR A 221 30.39 -4.07 -5.80
CA THR A 221 30.04 -5.42 -6.25
C THR A 221 29.79 -6.28 -5.02
N ILE A 222 28.55 -6.31 -4.57
CA ILE A 222 28.13 -7.31 -3.60
C ILE A 222 27.93 -8.58 -4.40
N ASN A 223 28.71 -9.61 -4.04
CA ASN A 223 28.58 -10.96 -4.58
C ASN A 223 27.10 -11.33 -4.55
N ALA A 224 26.51 -11.45 -5.73
CA ALA A 224 25.10 -11.68 -5.95
C ALA A 224 24.69 -13.12 -5.58
N GLU A 225 25.01 -13.57 -4.37
CA GLU A 225 24.69 -14.90 -3.85
C GLU A 225 23.46 -14.91 -2.92
N HIS A 226 22.80 -13.76 -2.73
CA HIS A 226 21.54 -13.68 -1.98
C HIS A 226 20.32 -14.26 -2.72
N ARG A 227 20.53 -14.90 -3.87
CA ARG A 227 19.58 -15.88 -4.39
C ARG A 227 20.28 -17.23 -4.30
N PHE A 228 19.65 -18.18 -3.61
CA PHE A 228 19.90 -19.59 -3.83
C PHE A 228 19.50 -19.92 -5.28
N ASN A 229 20.36 -19.53 -6.22
CA ASN A 229 20.34 -19.98 -7.58
C ASN A 229 21.48 -21.00 -7.60
N PRO A 230 21.22 -22.27 -7.24
CA PRO A 230 22.25 -23.29 -7.41
C PRO A 230 22.77 -23.13 -8.84
N PRO A 231 24.09 -23.16 -9.09
CA PRO A 231 24.62 -22.92 -10.42
C PRO A 231 23.91 -23.86 -11.39
N ARG A 232 22.93 -23.33 -12.14
CA ARG A 232 22.30 -24.09 -13.21
C ARG A 232 23.40 -24.23 -14.22
N GLY A 233 23.92 -25.46 -14.32
CA GLY A 233 24.84 -25.82 -15.38
C GLY A 233 24.34 -25.22 -16.68
N VAL A 234 25.21 -24.51 -17.38
CA VAL A 234 24.93 -23.96 -18.70
C VAL A 234 24.30 -25.10 -19.50
N VAL A 235 23.04 -24.95 -19.90
CA VAL A 235 22.43 -25.89 -20.85
C VAL A 235 22.99 -25.52 -22.22
N GLU A 236 24.29 -25.79 -22.41
CA GLU A 236 24.75 -26.09 -23.75
C GLU A 236 23.95 -27.32 -24.15
N LYS A 237 23.13 -27.21 -25.20
CA LYS A 237 22.74 -28.39 -25.97
C LYS A 237 24.01 -28.94 -26.62
N LYS A 238 24.85 -29.59 -25.81
CA LYS A 238 25.79 -30.57 -26.32
C LYS A 238 24.93 -31.74 -26.75
N SER A 239 24.80 -31.94 -28.06
CA SER A 239 24.31 -33.22 -28.56
C SER A 239 25.26 -34.27 -27.99
N LEU A 240 24.72 -35.17 -27.18
CA LEU A 240 25.48 -36.30 -26.69
C LEU A 240 25.64 -37.24 -27.90
N ASP A 241 26.76 -37.13 -28.59
CA ASP A 241 27.20 -38.20 -29.49
C ASP A 241 27.56 -39.38 -28.59
N CYS A 242 26.62 -40.31 -28.43
CA CYS A 242 26.85 -41.59 -27.78
C CYS A 242 27.82 -42.43 -28.64
N SER A 243 29.12 -42.16 -28.53
CA SER A 243 30.14 -43.08 -29.03
C SER A 243 30.31 -44.24 -28.05
N ARG A 244 30.46 -45.45 -28.57
CA ARG A 244 30.72 -46.67 -27.78
C ARG A 244 31.94 -46.49 -26.86
N PRO A 245 32.02 -47.21 -25.72
CA PRO A 245 33.11 -47.06 -24.75
C PRO A 245 34.47 -47.18 -25.44
N ASN A 246 35.28 -46.10 -25.40
CA ASN A 246 36.66 -46.13 -25.88
C ASN A 246 37.57 -46.50 -24.70
N ALA A 247 38.56 -47.35 -24.92
CA ALA A 247 39.46 -47.89 -23.89
C ALA A 247 40.43 -46.85 -23.29
N LYS A 248 40.34 -45.59 -23.68
CA LYS A 248 41.20 -44.51 -23.19
C LYS A 248 40.48 -43.72 -22.09
N PRO A 249 41.09 -43.56 -20.89
CA PRO A 249 40.48 -42.83 -19.79
C PRO A 249 40.21 -41.37 -20.20
N SER A 250 39.01 -40.89 -19.86
CA SER A 250 38.49 -39.56 -20.18
C SER A 250 39.16 -38.43 -19.40
N LEU A 251 39.94 -38.77 -18.38
CA LEU A 251 40.78 -37.85 -17.62
C LEU A 251 42.23 -38.32 -17.71
N PRO A 252 43.21 -37.42 -17.97
CA PRO A 252 44.61 -37.76 -17.83
C PRO A 252 44.84 -38.23 -16.39
N ARG A 253 45.33 -39.47 -16.24
CA ARG A 253 45.76 -39.95 -14.93
C ARG A 253 46.94 -39.09 -14.51
N ILE A 254 46.90 -38.53 -13.31
CA ILE A 254 48.05 -37.85 -12.71
C ILE A 254 49.16 -38.91 -12.61
N THR A 255 50.19 -38.78 -13.44
CA THR A 255 51.37 -39.65 -13.47
C THR A 255 52.53 -39.10 -12.65
N GLU A 256 52.42 -37.84 -12.23
CA GLU A 256 53.34 -37.24 -11.27
C GLU A 256 53.07 -37.85 -9.89
N PRO A 257 54.11 -38.15 -9.09
CA PRO A 257 53.91 -38.57 -7.72
C PRO A 257 53.07 -37.50 -7.03
N LEU A 258 51.94 -37.92 -6.46
CA LEU A 258 51.15 -37.07 -5.56
C LEU A 258 52.12 -36.47 -4.54
N PRO A 259 51.93 -35.19 -4.15
CA PRO A 259 52.82 -34.51 -3.20
C PRO A 259 52.61 -35.14 -1.82
N PHE A 260 53.16 -36.33 -1.65
CA PHE A 260 53.28 -36.97 -0.37
C PHE A 260 54.47 -36.32 0.33
N PRO A 261 54.28 -35.85 1.56
CA PRO A 261 55.34 -35.22 2.33
C PRO A 261 56.57 -36.14 2.41
N GLU A 262 57.76 -35.60 2.12
CA GLU A 262 58.98 -36.40 1.99
C GLU A 262 59.47 -36.96 3.34
N ASP A 263 59.10 -36.30 4.44
CA ASP A 263 59.42 -36.71 5.80
C ASP A 263 58.24 -36.54 6.78
N LEU A 264 58.43 -37.02 8.01
CA LEU A 264 57.40 -36.97 9.06
C LEU A 264 57.03 -35.54 9.47
N VAL A 265 57.98 -34.59 9.38
CA VAL A 265 57.79 -33.19 9.78
C VAL A 265 56.91 -32.48 8.76
N ASP A 266 57.15 -32.74 7.48
CA ASP A 266 56.39 -32.22 6.35
C ASP A 266 54.97 -32.84 6.35
N CYS A 267 54.85 -34.09 6.78
CA CYS A 267 53.57 -34.76 7.03
C CYS A 267 52.77 -34.07 8.14
N LEU A 268 53.41 -33.74 9.26
CA LEU A 268 52.79 -32.99 10.35
C LEU A 268 52.40 -31.56 9.92
N ALA A 269 53.20 -30.89 9.10
CA ALA A 269 52.90 -29.57 8.56
C ALA A 269 51.68 -29.59 7.61
N HIS A 270 51.60 -30.58 6.73
CA HIS A 270 50.44 -30.78 5.85
C HIS A 270 49.16 -31.11 6.63
N VAL A 271 49.26 -31.95 7.67
CA VAL A 271 48.12 -32.24 8.56
C VAL A 271 47.67 -30.99 9.31
N ALA A 272 48.60 -30.19 9.83
CA ALA A 272 48.28 -28.93 10.49
C ALA A 272 47.59 -27.93 9.54
N ALA A 273 48.12 -27.75 8.32
CA ALA A 273 47.51 -26.89 7.31
C ALA A 273 46.12 -27.37 6.86
N TYR A 274 45.92 -28.69 6.79
CA TYR A 274 44.61 -29.28 6.49
C TYR A 274 43.61 -29.03 7.63
N VAL A 275 44.03 -29.22 8.89
CA VAL A 275 43.21 -28.92 10.08
C VAL A 275 42.85 -27.44 10.15
N ASP A 276 43.79 -26.54 9.88
CA ASP A 276 43.54 -25.09 9.85
C ASP A 276 42.54 -24.72 8.74
N ARG A 277 42.70 -25.31 7.55
CA ARG A 277 41.79 -25.06 6.43
C ARG A 277 40.39 -25.64 6.69
N ALA A 278 40.30 -26.81 7.31
CA ALA A 278 39.04 -27.38 7.76
C ALA A 278 38.37 -26.49 8.83
N GLY A 279 39.14 -25.98 9.79
CA GLY A 279 38.68 -25.03 10.80
C GLY A 279 38.19 -23.71 10.19
N TYR A 280 38.91 -23.17 9.20
CA TYR A 280 38.48 -21.98 8.45
C TYR A 280 37.16 -22.22 7.71
N HIS A 281 37.03 -23.35 6.99
CA HIS A 281 35.79 -23.69 6.29
C HIS A 281 34.62 -23.90 7.26
N ALA A 282 34.83 -24.57 8.40
CA ALA A 282 33.80 -24.72 9.42
C ALA A 282 33.33 -23.37 9.96
N LYS A 283 34.26 -22.46 10.29
CA LYS A 283 33.96 -21.11 10.78
C LYS A 283 33.28 -20.24 9.71
N PHE A 284 33.66 -20.39 8.45
CA PHE A 284 33.01 -19.72 7.33
C PHE A 284 31.57 -20.21 7.16
N SER A 285 31.36 -21.54 7.14
CA SER A 285 30.03 -22.14 7.03
C SER A 285 29.12 -21.74 8.20
N GLN A 286 29.63 -21.70 9.43
CA GLN A 286 28.89 -21.23 10.59
C GLN A 286 28.44 -19.77 10.43
N LYS A 287 29.34 -18.88 10.01
CA LYS A 287 28.99 -17.47 9.75
C LYS A 287 27.93 -17.33 8.65
N GLN A 288 27.98 -18.15 7.60
CA GLN A 288 26.96 -18.14 6.55
C GLN A 288 25.62 -18.65 7.07
N PHE A 289 25.63 -19.71 7.88
CA PHE A 289 24.43 -20.23 8.53
C PHE A 289 23.80 -19.19 9.44
N ASP A 290 24.56 -18.57 10.35
CA ASP A 290 24.05 -17.53 11.27
C ASP A 290 23.46 -16.33 10.50
N LYS A 291 24.06 -15.98 9.35
CA LYS A 291 23.54 -14.92 8.47
C LYS A 291 22.21 -15.34 7.83
N LEU A 292 22.11 -16.57 7.36
CA LEU A 292 20.91 -17.11 6.72
C LEU A 292 19.77 -17.25 7.72
N ASP A 293 20.06 -17.75 8.91
CA ASP A 293 19.12 -17.95 10.02
C ASP A 293 18.46 -16.63 10.44
N ARG A 294 19.27 -15.58 10.62
CA ARG A 294 18.75 -14.22 10.89
C ARG A 294 17.87 -13.69 9.76
N ALA A 295 18.28 -13.88 8.51
CA ALA A 295 17.50 -13.45 7.36
C ALA A 295 16.16 -14.20 7.25
N PHE A 296 16.16 -15.50 7.61
CA PHE A 296 14.96 -16.33 7.62
C PHE A 296 13.96 -15.83 8.68
N HIS A 297 14.39 -15.68 9.93
CA HIS A 297 13.52 -15.18 11.00
C HIS A 297 12.97 -13.79 10.73
N LEU A 298 13.80 -12.91 10.14
CA LEU A 298 13.30 -11.61 9.72
C LEU A 298 12.22 -11.75 8.65
N SER A 299 12.43 -12.62 7.66
CA SER A 299 11.43 -12.88 6.60
C SER A 299 10.13 -13.46 7.17
N GLU A 300 10.21 -14.32 8.18
CA GLU A 300 9.05 -14.87 8.89
C GLU A 300 8.22 -13.76 9.54
N GLU A 301 8.88 -12.85 10.27
CA GLU A 301 8.22 -11.66 10.85
C GLU A 301 7.57 -10.77 9.77
N LYS A 302 8.21 -10.60 8.61
CA LYS A 302 7.62 -9.84 7.48
C LYS A 302 6.34 -10.51 6.97
N VAL A 303 6.31 -11.85 6.90
CA VAL A 303 5.16 -12.60 6.42
C VAL A 303 4.00 -12.47 7.40
N GLU A 304 4.22 -12.63 8.70
CA GLU A 304 3.17 -12.50 9.72
C GLU A 304 2.52 -11.11 9.74
N LYS A 305 3.34 -10.04 9.63
CA LYS A 305 2.83 -8.67 9.54
C LYS A 305 2.01 -8.45 8.27
N ARG A 306 2.46 -8.98 7.13
CA ARG A 306 1.73 -8.89 5.86
C ARG A 306 0.42 -9.67 5.88
N ASP A 307 0.40 -10.85 6.50
CA ASP A 307 -0.83 -11.64 6.63
C ASP A 307 -1.87 -10.90 7.48
N THR A 308 -1.44 -10.26 8.56
CA THR A 308 -2.31 -9.42 9.39
C THR A 308 -2.89 -8.25 8.60
N ALA A 309 -2.07 -7.55 7.81
CA ALA A 309 -2.52 -6.48 6.92
C ALA A 309 -3.50 -6.98 5.83
N ILE A 310 -3.25 -8.16 5.26
CA ILE A 310 -4.14 -8.77 4.26
C ILE A 310 -5.51 -9.08 4.86
N VAL A 311 -5.57 -9.60 6.09
CA VAL A 311 -6.84 -9.85 6.79
C VAL A 311 -7.62 -8.55 6.98
N LYS A 312 -6.96 -7.49 7.46
CA LYS A 312 -7.57 -6.17 7.62
C LYS A 312 -8.12 -5.60 6.31
N LEU A 313 -7.30 -5.63 5.25
CA LEU A 313 -7.70 -5.14 3.92
C LEU A 313 -8.88 -5.94 3.33
N LYS A 314 -8.93 -7.25 3.54
CA LYS A 314 -10.09 -8.07 3.13
C LYS A 314 -11.36 -7.66 3.86
N GLY A 315 -11.27 -7.35 5.16
CA GLY A 315 -12.38 -6.80 5.95
C GLY A 315 -12.86 -5.46 5.41
N ASP A 316 -11.93 -4.55 5.10
CA ASP A 316 -12.25 -3.24 4.51
C ASP A 316 -12.93 -3.35 3.14
N VAL A 317 -12.46 -4.25 2.27
CA VAL A 317 -13.07 -4.48 0.96
C VAL A 317 -14.51 -4.99 1.12
N ALA A 318 -14.75 -5.97 2.00
CA ALA A 318 -16.10 -6.50 2.24
C ALA A 318 -17.06 -5.42 2.79
N ARG A 319 -16.57 -4.55 3.67
CA ARG A 319 -17.34 -3.39 4.18
C ARG A 319 -17.70 -2.43 3.05
N LEU A 320 -16.72 -2.05 2.21
CA LEU A 320 -16.96 -1.14 1.09
C LEU A 320 -17.90 -1.71 0.03
N GLU A 321 -17.86 -3.02 -0.22
CA GLU A 321 -18.82 -3.69 -1.11
C GLU A 321 -20.25 -3.62 -0.56
N THR A 322 -20.41 -3.77 0.76
CA THR A 322 -21.70 -3.63 1.44
C THR A 322 -22.21 -2.19 1.36
N GLU A 323 -21.37 -1.21 1.68
CA GLU A 323 -21.74 0.21 1.59
C GLU A 323 -22.10 0.63 0.16
N LYS A 324 -21.35 0.13 -0.84
CA LYS A 324 -21.67 0.35 -2.26
C LYS A 324 -23.05 -0.21 -2.63
N LYS A 325 -23.42 -1.36 -2.09
CA LYS A 325 -24.75 -1.95 -2.30
C LYS A 325 -25.85 -1.08 -1.67
N ASP A 326 -25.67 -0.66 -0.42
CA ASP A 326 -26.63 0.19 0.29
C ASP A 326 -26.81 1.55 -0.40
N LEU A 327 -25.71 2.16 -0.86
CA LEU A 327 -25.74 3.41 -1.62
C LEU A 327 -26.46 3.26 -2.95
N LYS A 328 -26.27 2.13 -3.64
CA LYS A 328 -26.99 1.82 -4.87
C LYS A 328 -28.50 1.72 -4.61
N GLU A 329 -28.90 1.00 -3.56
CA GLU A 329 -30.31 0.87 -3.19
C GLU A 329 -30.94 2.23 -2.82
N ARG A 330 -30.21 3.10 -2.12
CA ARG A 330 -30.65 4.48 -1.82
C ARG A 330 -30.79 5.33 -3.08
N ASN A 331 -29.85 5.24 -4.01
CA ASN A 331 -29.94 5.96 -5.28
C ASN A 331 -31.13 5.47 -6.10
N ASP A 332 -31.35 4.17 -6.20
CA ASP A 332 -32.51 3.59 -6.90
C ASP A 332 -33.84 4.06 -6.27
N ALA A 333 -33.88 4.24 -4.94
CA ALA A 333 -35.04 4.80 -4.24
C ALA A 333 -35.24 6.30 -4.48
N LEU A 334 -34.16 7.08 -4.54
CA LEU A 334 -34.21 8.51 -4.87
C LEU A 334 -34.65 8.74 -6.32
N ASP A 335 -34.14 7.95 -7.27
CA ASP A 335 -34.55 8.03 -8.68
C ASP A 335 -36.04 7.77 -8.84
N LYS A 336 -36.60 6.79 -8.10
CA LYS A 336 -38.05 6.56 -8.06
C LYS A 336 -38.82 7.78 -7.53
N LYS A 337 -38.37 8.39 -6.43
CA LYS A 337 -38.98 9.60 -5.89
C LYS A 337 -38.94 10.77 -6.88
N ILE A 338 -37.80 10.99 -7.54
CA ILE A 338 -37.64 12.04 -8.55
C ILE A 338 -38.62 11.83 -9.71
N ILE A 339 -38.79 10.60 -10.17
CA ILE A 339 -39.75 10.28 -11.24
C ILE A 339 -41.19 10.60 -10.79
N GLU A 340 -41.54 10.24 -9.55
CA GLU A 340 -42.86 10.47 -9.00
C GLU A 340 -43.16 11.96 -8.79
N GLU A 341 -42.21 12.72 -8.22
CA GLU A 341 -42.30 14.18 -8.07
C GLU A 341 -42.39 14.89 -9.43
N ARG A 342 -41.63 14.45 -10.44
CA ARG A 342 -41.73 14.98 -11.81
C ARG A 342 -43.10 14.73 -12.42
N LYS A 343 -43.68 13.55 -12.18
CA LYS A 343 -45.03 13.22 -12.63
C LYS A 343 -46.09 14.09 -11.95
N GLU A 344 -45.96 14.30 -10.64
CA GLU A 344 -46.84 15.22 -9.91
C GLU A 344 -46.69 16.67 -10.37
N ALA A 345 -45.46 17.14 -10.57
CA ALA A 345 -45.17 18.49 -11.06
C ALA A 345 -45.78 18.70 -12.45
N ALA A 346 -45.60 17.75 -13.37
CA ALA A 346 -46.21 17.80 -14.69
C ALA A 346 -47.76 17.83 -14.63
N ALA A 347 -48.35 17.08 -13.70
CA ALA A 347 -49.81 17.12 -13.50
C ALA A 347 -50.30 18.46 -12.93
N ARG A 348 -49.53 19.10 -12.04
CA ARG A 348 -49.83 20.45 -11.52
C ARG A 348 -49.67 21.50 -12.61
N GLU A 349 -48.61 21.41 -13.42
CA GLU A 349 -48.37 22.30 -14.55
C GLU A 349 -49.49 22.22 -15.59
N ALA A 350 -49.94 21.02 -15.94
CA ALA A 350 -51.07 20.83 -16.86
C ALA A 350 -52.36 21.50 -16.34
N LYS A 351 -52.66 21.37 -15.05
CA LYS A 351 -53.82 22.05 -14.42
C LYS A 351 -53.69 23.57 -14.44
N LEU A 352 -52.49 24.10 -14.16
CA LEU A 352 -52.23 25.54 -14.21
C LEU A 352 -52.34 26.08 -15.64
N GLN A 353 -51.88 25.33 -16.64
CA GLN A 353 -52.02 25.69 -18.05
C GLN A 353 -53.49 25.74 -18.47
N GLU A 354 -54.31 24.76 -18.04
CA GLU A 354 -55.75 24.76 -18.29
C GLU A 354 -56.45 25.97 -17.64
N GLN A 355 -56.11 26.27 -16.37
CA GLN A 355 -56.62 27.44 -15.67
C GLN A 355 -56.23 28.76 -16.35
N LEU A 356 -54.97 28.87 -16.79
CA LEU A 356 -54.46 30.04 -17.51
C LEU A 356 -55.19 30.22 -18.86
N GLN A 357 -55.40 29.14 -19.59
CA GLN A 357 -56.10 29.17 -20.87
C GLN A 357 -57.54 29.65 -20.70
N LYS A 358 -58.23 29.15 -19.66
CA LYS A 358 -59.58 29.61 -19.31
C LYS A 358 -59.61 31.09 -18.92
N ALA A 359 -58.67 31.54 -18.10
CA ALA A 359 -58.57 32.96 -17.73
C ALA A 359 -58.31 33.88 -18.94
N LEU A 360 -57.49 33.43 -19.90
CA LEU A 360 -57.26 34.15 -21.15
C LEU A 360 -58.52 34.24 -22.03
N GLU A 361 -59.33 33.17 -22.07
CA GLU A 361 -60.61 33.18 -22.77
C GLU A 361 -61.62 34.14 -22.12
N ASP A 362 -61.72 34.12 -20.78
CA ASP A 362 -62.56 35.02 -20.02
C ASP A 362 -62.14 36.49 -20.21
N LEU A 363 -60.84 36.77 -20.24
CA LEU A 363 -60.29 38.10 -20.51
C LEU A 363 -60.67 38.57 -21.92
N ARG A 364 -60.50 37.72 -22.94
CA ARG A 364 -60.90 38.04 -24.33
C ARG A 364 -62.40 38.29 -24.43
N ALA A 365 -63.22 37.50 -23.74
CA ALA A 365 -64.66 37.71 -23.68
C ALA A 365 -65.02 39.05 -23.02
N SER A 366 -64.30 39.42 -21.95
CA SER A 366 -64.47 40.71 -21.28
C SER A 366 -64.09 41.90 -22.18
N GLN A 367 -62.93 41.84 -22.84
CA GLN A 367 -62.51 42.86 -23.81
C GLN A 367 -63.49 42.98 -24.99
N GLY A 368 -64.10 41.86 -25.41
CA GLY A 368 -65.16 41.87 -26.41
C GLY A 368 -66.43 42.58 -25.94
N ARG A 369 -66.80 42.44 -24.66
CA ARG A 369 -67.91 43.18 -24.04
C ARG A 369 -67.60 44.67 -23.92
N GLU A 370 -66.39 45.01 -23.49
CA GLU A 370 -65.92 46.39 -23.36
C GLU A 370 -66.00 47.12 -24.71
N LYS A 371 -65.51 46.53 -25.80
CA LYS A 371 -65.62 47.12 -27.15
C LYS A 371 -67.07 47.33 -27.61
N LYS A 372 -68.00 46.45 -27.23
CA LYS A 372 -69.43 46.63 -27.52
C LYS A 372 -69.99 47.82 -26.75
N LEU A 373 -69.68 47.91 -25.45
CA LEU A 373 -70.10 49.02 -24.60
C LEU A 373 -69.49 50.36 -25.04
N GLU A 374 -68.24 50.38 -25.50
CA GLU A 374 -67.61 51.58 -26.08
C GLU A 374 -68.34 52.03 -27.35
N LYS A 375 -68.72 51.09 -28.21
CA LYS A 375 -69.49 51.38 -29.43
C LYS A 375 -70.89 51.92 -29.08
N GLU A 376 -71.60 51.28 -28.17
CA GLU A 376 -72.90 51.75 -27.67
C GLU A 376 -72.80 53.14 -27.04
N ASN A 377 -71.77 53.41 -26.24
CA ASN A 377 -71.52 54.75 -25.69
C ASN A 377 -71.21 55.79 -26.78
N SER A 378 -70.48 55.41 -27.83
CA SER A 378 -70.24 56.29 -28.97
C SER A 378 -71.54 56.62 -29.71
N ASP A 379 -72.36 55.60 -29.99
CA ASP A 379 -73.65 55.76 -30.65
C ASP A 379 -74.62 56.62 -29.83
N LEU A 380 -74.62 56.45 -28.49
CA LEU A 380 -75.39 57.28 -27.56
C LEU A 380 -74.90 58.74 -27.55
N ARG A 381 -73.58 58.98 -27.58
CA ARG A 381 -73.02 60.34 -27.67
C ARG A 381 -73.42 61.03 -28.97
N ASP A 382 -73.45 60.30 -30.09
CA ASP A 382 -73.89 60.83 -31.37
C ASP A 382 -75.41 61.08 -31.39
N TYR A 383 -76.20 60.24 -30.72
CA TYR A 383 -77.63 60.48 -30.51
C TYR A 383 -77.88 61.76 -29.70
N ILE A 384 -77.17 61.94 -28.57
CA ILE A 384 -77.27 63.14 -27.73
C ILE A 384 -76.89 64.40 -28.52
N LYS A 385 -75.85 64.35 -29.36
CA LYS A 385 -75.47 65.49 -30.23
C LYS A 385 -76.56 65.83 -31.25
N LYS A 386 -77.20 64.82 -31.86
CA LYS A 386 -78.31 65.05 -32.79
C LYS A 386 -79.51 65.66 -32.09
N ASP A 387 -79.85 65.19 -30.90
CA ASP A 387 -80.97 65.71 -30.12
C ASP A 387 -80.70 67.15 -29.66
N ALA A 388 -79.47 67.44 -29.21
CA ALA A 388 -79.04 68.81 -28.90
C ALA A 388 -79.09 69.76 -30.12
N ALA A 389 -78.80 69.26 -31.33
CA ALA A 389 -78.93 70.04 -32.55
C ALA A 389 -80.40 70.30 -32.93
N LEU A 390 -81.28 69.30 -32.74
CA LEU A 390 -82.73 69.46 -32.93
C LEU A 390 -83.34 70.44 -31.92
N ASP A 391 -82.85 70.43 -30.67
CA ASP A 391 -83.27 71.40 -29.66
C ASP A 391 -82.76 72.81 -29.98
N ALA A 392 -81.55 72.95 -30.49
CA ALA A 392 -81.05 74.23 -30.99
C ALA A 392 -81.86 74.76 -32.20
N GLU A 393 -82.31 73.88 -33.09
CA GLU A 393 -83.23 74.25 -34.19
C GLU A 393 -84.63 74.63 -33.69
N ARG A 394 -85.18 73.89 -32.72
CA ARG A 394 -86.45 74.25 -32.06
C ARG A 394 -86.34 75.62 -31.40
N GLN A 395 -85.22 75.89 -30.72
CA GLN A 395 -84.96 77.18 -30.09
C GLN A 395 -84.84 78.31 -31.11
N LYS A 396 -84.17 78.09 -32.25
CA LYS A 396 -84.12 79.07 -33.35
C LYS A 396 -85.50 79.35 -33.95
N LYS A 397 -86.30 78.31 -34.21
CA LYS A 397 -87.67 78.48 -34.71
C LYS A 397 -88.55 79.24 -33.71
N TRP A 398 -88.35 79.02 -32.42
CA TRP A 398 -89.05 79.75 -31.37
C TRP A 398 -88.64 81.22 -31.33
N GLU A 399 -87.35 81.53 -31.43
CA GLU A 399 -86.81 82.89 -31.54
C GLU A 399 -87.30 83.63 -32.80
N GLU A 400 -87.37 82.93 -33.95
CA GLU A 400 -87.91 83.47 -35.20
C GLU A 400 -89.42 83.72 -35.12
N TRP A 401 -90.18 82.81 -34.50
CA TRP A 401 -91.60 83.02 -34.23
C TRP A 401 -91.81 84.24 -33.34
N LYS A 402 -91.00 84.40 -32.29
CA LYS A 402 -91.05 85.55 -31.37
C LYS A 402 -90.74 86.88 -32.06
N LYS A 403 -89.80 86.89 -33.01
CA LYS A 403 -89.52 88.09 -33.83
C LYS A 403 -90.66 88.43 -34.80
N LYS A 404 -91.35 87.42 -35.32
CA LYS A 404 -92.51 87.60 -36.21
C LYS A 404 -93.73 88.12 -35.45
N ASP A 405 -93.96 87.60 -34.25
CA ASP A 405 -95.02 88.06 -33.34
C ASP A 405 -94.78 89.53 -32.92
N ALA A 406 -93.56 89.87 -32.53
CA ALA A 406 -93.17 91.25 -32.21
C ALA A 406 -93.29 92.23 -33.41
N ALA A 407 -93.17 91.75 -34.65
CA ALA A 407 -93.34 92.56 -35.86
C ALA A 407 -94.82 92.76 -36.23
N ASP A 408 -95.69 91.77 -35.96
CA ASP A 408 -97.14 91.89 -36.14
C ASP A 408 -97.76 92.80 -35.06
N ASP A 409 -97.25 92.76 -33.82
CA ASP A 409 -97.66 93.69 -32.76
C ASP A 409 -97.22 95.13 -33.03
N ALA A 410 -96.01 95.34 -33.56
CA ALA A 410 -95.55 96.67 -33.99
C ALA A 410 -96.36 97.23 -35.19
N ARG A 411 -96.98 96.37 -36.01
CA ARG A 411 -97.88 96.77 -37.10
C ARG A 411 -99.27 97.15 -36.59
N ARG A 412 -99.84 96.39 -35.64
CA ARG A 412 -101.12 96.71 -35.00
C ARG A 412 -101.05 97.95 -34.13
N GLU A 413 -99.92 98.21 -33.46
CA GLU A 413 -99.75 99.39 -32.60
C GLU A 413 -99.59 100.71 -33.37
N LYS A 414 -99.35 100.66 -34.68
CA LYS A 414 -99.33 101.82 -35.58
C LYS A 414 -100.72 102.14 -36.17
N GLU A 415 -101.62 101.16 -36.23
CA GLU A 415 -103.00 101.30 -36.71
C GLU A 415 -103.99 101.60 -35.55
N TRP A 416 -103.59 101.36 -34.30
CA TRP A 416 -104.44 101.53 -33.10
C TRP A 416 -104.38 102.95 -32.46
N LYS A 417 -103.42 103.81 -32.88
CA LYS A 417 -103.25 105.16 -32.31
C LYS A 417 -104.19 106.24 -32.87
N ASP A 418 -104.96 105.94 -33.92
CA ASP A 418 -105.87 106.90 -34.57
C ASP A 418 -107.37 106.69 -34.25
N HIS A 419 -107.77 105.69 -33.44
CA HIS A 419 -109.21 105.36 -33.32
C HIS A 419 -109.83 105.20 -31.93
N ASP A 420 -109.12 105.39 -30.80
CA ASP A 420 -109.74 105.08 -29.48
C ASP A 420 -109.52 106.18 -28.43
N LYS A 421 -109.93 107.40 -28.82
CA LYS A 421 -110.27 108.50 -27.92
C LYS A 421 -111.77 108.49 -27.53
N ALA A 422 -112.45 107.37 -27.70
CA ALA A 422 -113.83 107.16 -27.29
C ALA A 422 -113.99 105.71 -26.79
N ASP A 423 -114.37 105.59 -25.52
CA ASP A 423 -114.96 104.37 -24.92
C ASP A 423 -114.02 103.44 -24.11
N HIS A 424 -113.43 104.03 -23.07
CA HIS A 424 -113.24 103.32 -21.80
C HIS A 424 -114.58 102.81 -21.25
N GLU A 425 -114.92 101.52 -21.39
CA GLU A 425 -115.81 100.81 -20.45
C GLU A 425 -115.83 99.28 -20.67
N ALA A 426 -114.74 98.54 -20.43
CA ALA A 426 -114.83 97.06 -20.28
C ALA A 426 -113.66 96.45 -19.49
N LEU A 427 -113.25 97.12 -18.42
CA LEU A 427 -112.28 96.69 -17.42
C LEU A 427 -112.89 95.56 -16.54
N LYS A 428 -113.25 94.41 -17.14
CA LYS A 428 -113.90 93.30 -16.41
C LYS A 428 -113.65 91.88 -16.90
N GLN A 429 -112.71 91.63 -17.84
CA GLN A 429 -112.39 90.26 -18.28
C GLN A 429 -110.94 89.79 -18.07
N VAL A 430 -110.01 90.66 -17.66
CA VAL A 430 -108.60 90.26 -17.39
C VAL A 430 -108.42 89.63 -16.00
N GLN A 431 -109.39 89.81 -15.10
CA GLN A 431 -109.31 89.32 -13.72
C GLN A 431 -109.54 87.80 -13.56
N LYS A 432 -109.90 87.08 -14.64
CA LYS A 432 -110.10 85.62 -14.64
C LYS A 432 -108.86 84.82 -15.06
N ALA A 433 -107.99 85.38 -15.92
CA ALA A 433 -106.78 84.68 -16.39
C ALA A 433 -105.58 84.79 -15.41
N LEU A 434 -105.58 85.79 -14.52
CA LEU A 434 -104.51 85.97 -13.52
C LEU A 434 -104.59 84.95 -12.37
N MET A 435 -105.79 84.45 -12.04
CA MET A 435 -105.99 83.46 -10.96
C MET A 435 -105.52 82.05 -11.33
N GLU A 436 -105.56 81.65 -12.61
CA GLU A 436 -105.06 80.33 -13.07
C GLU A 436 -103.53 80.28 -13.20
N SER A 437 -102.89 81.40 -13.55
CA SER A 437 -101.42 81.52 -13.57
C SER A 437 -100.80 81.48 -12.17
N ILE A 438 -101.45 82.11 -11.19
CA ILE A 438 -101.03 82.07 -9.78
C ILE A 438 -101.20 80.66 -9.18
N ALA A 439 -102.22 79.90 -9.59
CA ALA A 439 -102.41 78.51 -9.16
C ALA A 439 -101.35 77.54 -9.74
N ASN A 440 -100.97 77.72 -11.01
CA ASN A 440 -99.90 76.92 -11.63
C ASN A 440 -98.50 77.28 -11.09
N GLY A 441 -98.25 78.56 -10.76
CA GLY A 441 -97.02 78.99 -10.09
C GLY A 441 -96.86 78.38 -8.69
N LYS A 442 -97.96 78.24 -7.94
CA LYS A 442 -97.95 77.57 -6.63
C LYS A 442 -97.67 76.06 -6.75
N ARG A 443 -98.25 75.39 -7.75
CA ARG A 443 -98.00 73.96 -8.02
C ARG A 443 -96.55 73.68 -8.41
N LEU A 444 -95.96 74.53 -9.25
CA LEU A 444 -94.54 74.42 -9.63
C LEU A 444 -93.60 74.75 -8.47
N SER A 445 -93.97 75.68 -7.59
CA SER A 445 -93.24 75.98 -6.36
C SER A 445 -93.27 74.80 -5.38
N ASP A 446 -94.42 74.15 -5.21
CA ASP A 446 -94.55 72.96 -4.35
C ASP A 446 -93.78 71.76 -4.94
N GLU A 447 -93.77 71.58 -6.27
CA GLU A 447 -92.94 70.57 -6.95
C GLU A 447 -91.43 70.88 -6.83
N LEU A 448 -91.03 72.16 -6.84
CA LEU A 448 -89.66 72.59 -6.59
C LEU A 448 -89.23 72.28 -5.15
N ILE A 449 -90.08 72.56 -4.16
CA ILE A 449 -89.83 72.23 -2.75
C ILE A 449 -89.68 70.70 -2.56
N VAL A 450 -90.48 69.89 -3.26
CA VAL A 450 -90.35 68.42 -3.22
C VAL A 450 -89.05 67.96 -3.88
N LYS A 451 -88.64 68.57 -5.00
CA LYS A 451 -87.37 68.25 -5.67
C LYS A 451 -86.16 68.69 -4.84
N ASP A 452 -86.21 69.86 -4.21
CA ASP A 452 -85.15 70.37 -3.33
C ASP A 452 -85.02 69.47 -2.09
N LYS A 453 -86.13 69.00 -1.53
CA LYS A 453 -86.12 68.01 -0.46
C LYS A 453 -85.48 66.69 -0.92
N LYS A 454 -85.80 66.24 -2.13
CA LYS A 454 -85.19 65.02 -2.71
C LYS A 454 -83.70 65.20 -3.02
N ILE A 455 -83.27 66.38 -3.45
CA ILE A 455 -81.85 66.72 -3.62
C ILE A 455 -81.13 66.70 -2.27
N ALA A 456 -81.72 67.28 -1.22
CA ALA A 456 -81.17 67.26 0.13
C ALA A 456 -81.09 65.83 0.71
N ASP A 457 -82.12 65.00 0.47
CA ASP A 457 -82.12 63.59 0.87
C ASP A 457 -81.04 62.79 0.13
N LEU A 458 -80.88 63.02 -1.19
CA LEU A 458 -79.83 62.37 -1.99
C LEU A 458 -78.43 62.85 -1.60
N GLN A 459 -78.24 64.13 -1.26
CA GLN A 459 -76.98 64.66 -0.75
C GLN A 459 -76.63 64.03 0.61
N SER A 460 -77.62 63.89 1.50
CA SER A 460 -77.44 63.24 2.80
C SER A 460 -77.08 61.75 2.63
N SER A 461 -77.73 61.06 1.68
CA SER A 461 -77.41 59.66 1.35
C SER A 461 -76.03 59.50 0.69
N LEU A 462 -75.64 60.44 -0.17
CA LEU A 462 -74.30 60.47 -0.76
C LEU A 462 -73.22 60.67 0.32
N GLU A 463 -73.46 61.55 1.28
CA GLU A 463 -72.49 61.79 2.34
C GLU A 463 -72.40 60.61 3.33
N ALA A 464 -73.53 59.97 3.62
CA ALA A 464 -73.55 58.72 4.37
C ALA A 464 -72.74 57.61 3.68
N THR A 465 -72.92 57.41 2.37
CA THR A 465 -72.18 56.39 1.61
C THR A 465 -70.69 56.71 1.47
N LYS A 466 -70.29 58.00 1.41
CA LYS A 466 -68.88 58.38 1.50
C LYS A 466 -68.27 58.03 2.86
N CYS A 467 -68.99 58.30 3.94
CA CYS A 467 -68.54 57.97 5.29
C CYS A 467 -68.39 56.44 5.48
N GLU A 468 -69.30 55.65 4.91
CA GLU A 468 -69.19 54.19 4.85
C GLU A 468 -67.98 53.73 4.03
N LEU A 469 -67.72 54.37 2.88
CA LEU A 469 -66.56 54.07 2.04
C LEU A 469 -65.24 54.39 2.76
N GLU A 470 -65.16 55.50 3.47
CA GLU A 470 -63.98 55.87 4.27
C GLU A 470 -63.76 54.87 5.42
N THR A 471 -64.82 54.43 6.08
CA THR A 471 -64.75 53.39 7.12
C THR A 471 -64.26 52.07 6.54
N ALA A 472 -64.78 51.66 5.37
CA ALA A 472 -64.34 50.45 4.68
C ALA A 472 -62.87 50.54 4.22
N ARG A 473 -62.41 51.71 3.79
CA ARG A 473 -61.00 51.95 3.45
C ARG A 473 -60.09 51.82 4.67
N ALA A 474 -60.47 52.41 5.80
CA ALA A 474 -59.72 52.27 7.05
C ALA A 474 -59.64 50.81 7.52
N GLU A 475 -60.72 50.04 7.34
CA GLU A 475 -60.73 48.61 7.65
C GLU A 475 -59.83 47.80 6.69
N ILE A 476 -59.81 48.14 5.40
CA ILE A 476 -58.88 47.54 4.43
C ILE A 476 -57.43 47.82 4.83
N ASP A 477 -57.10 49.05 5.22
CA ASP A 477 -55.75 49.42 5.65
C ASP A 477 -55.35 48.67 6.93
N ARG A 478 -56.28 48.49 7.88
CA ARG A 478 -56.09 47.69 9.09
C ARG A 478 -55.81 46.23 8.76
N LEU A 479 -56.63 45.61 7.91
CA LEU A 479 -56.45 44.22 7.48
C LEU A 479 -55.16 44.01 6.68
N ASN A 480 -54.74 45.00 5.88
CA ASN A 480 -53.47 44.96 5.16
C ASN A 480 -52.28 45.00 6.13
N LEU A 481 -52.34 45.83 7.18
CA LEU A 481 -51.32 45.85 8.24
C LEU A 481 -51.23 44.51 8.99
N GLU A 482 -52.39 43.94 9.36
CA GLU A 482 -52.44 42.61 9.98
C GLU A 482 -51.88 41.52 9.06
N LEU A 483 -52.22 41.56 7.76
CA LEU A 483 -51.70 40.61 6.78
C LEU A 483 -50.18 40.73 6.62
N VAL A 484 -49.62 41.95 6.62
CA VAL A 484 -48.17 42.17 6.57
C VAL A 484 -47.49 41.62 7.82
N ALA A 485 -48.08 41.82 9.01
CA ALA A 485 -47.55 41.27 10.26
C ALA A 485 -47.55 39.73 10.26
N GLU A 486 -48.64 39.10 9.82
CA GLU A 486 -48.75 37.65 9.68
C GLU A 486 -47.76 37.08 8.64
N LEU A 487 -47.55 37.78 7.53
CA LEU A 487 -46.53 37.40 6.55
C LEU A 487 -45.12 37.48 7.13
N ALA A 488 -44.81 38.51 7.93
CA ALA A 488 -43.52 38.61 8.61
C ALA A 488 -43.33 37.46 9.62
N TYR A 489 -44.35 37.17 10.43
CA TYR A 489 -44.32 36.06 11.38
C TYR A 489 -44.16 34.69 10.69
N LYS A 490 -44.82 34.49 9.54
CA LYS A 490 -44.64 33.29 8.71
C LYS A 490 -43.20 33.15 8.21
N VAL A 491 -42.55 34.25 7.81
CA VAL A 491 -41.14 34.22 7.38
C VAL A 491 -40.22 33.82 8.54
N GLU A 492 -40.45 34.35 9.74
CA GLU A 492 -39.70 33.96 10.94
C GLU A 492 -39.87 32.48 11.27
N LEU A 493 -41.11 31.98 11.29
CA LEU A 493 -41.39 30.55 11.48
C LEU A 493 -40.72 29.67 10.42
N GLN A 494 -40.64 30.14 9.17
CA GLN A 494 -40.00 29.41 8.10
C GLN A 494 -38.48 29.36 8.27
N GLN A 495 -37.86 30.44 8.75
CA GLN A 495 -36.44 30.47 9.10
C GLN A 495 -36.14 29.54 10.30
N GLU A 496 -37.00 29.53 11.32
CA GLU A 496 -36.86 28.60 12.46
C GLU A 496 -37.03 27.14 12.03
N LEU A 497 -37.96 26.86 11.13
CA LEU A 497 -38.15 25.53 10.54
C LEU A 497 -36.90 25.07 9.78
N GLU A 498 -36.32 25.93 8.94
CA GLU A 498 -35.08 25.63 8.22
C GLU A 498 -33.90 25.40 9.19
N ALA A 499 -33.78 26.23 10.23
CA ALA A 499 -32.74 26.07 11.25
C ALA A 499 -32.89 24.77 12.05
N THR A 500 -34.12 24.36 12.36
CA THR A 500 -34.40 23.09 13.06
C THR A 500 -34.19 21.88 12.14
N GLN A 501 -34.53 21.98 10.85
CA GLN A 501 -34.24 20.95 9.86
C GLN A 501 -32.74 20.73 9.67
N GLU A 502 -31.93 21.78 9.63
CA GLU A 502 -30.47 21.60 9.52
C GLU A 502 -29.89 20.98 10.80
N LYS A 503 -30.37 21.39 11.99
CA LYS A 503 -29.99 20.72 13.25
C LYS A 503 -30.33 19.24 13.25
N LEU A 504 -31.52 18.87 12.75
CA LEU A 504 -31.93 17.48 12.61
C LEU A 504 -31.01 16.73 11.65
N ARG A 505 -30.70 17.31 10.49
CA ARG A 505 -29.79 16.71 9.50
C ARG A 505 -28.39 16.47 10.05
N VAL A 506 -27.87 17.39 10.86
CA VAL A 506 -26.58 17.22 11.56
C VAL A 506 -26.67 16.08 12.58
N ALA A 507 -27.74 16.02 13.37
CA ALA A 507 -27.96 14.93 14.33
C ALA A 507 -28.07 13.56 13.64
N GLU A 508 -28.79 13.46 12.52
CA GLU A 508 -28.90 12.23 11.73
C GLU A 508 -27.55 11.74 11.21
N LYS A 509 -26.70 12.65 10.71
CA LYS A 509 -25.32 12.33 10.31
C LYS A 509 -24.49 11.82 11.50
N SER A 510 -24.64 12.43 12.67
CA SER A 510 -23.96 11.98 13.89
C SER A 510 -24.41 10.59 14.31
N VAL A 511 -25.71 10.29 14.23
CA VAL A 511 -26.25 8.95 14.52
C VAL A 511 -25.71 7.93 13.52
N GLN A 512 -25.70 8.24 12.22
CA GLN A 512 -25.13 7.37 11.20
C GLN A 512 -23.65 7.06 11.46
N TYR A 513 -22.86 8.08 11.83
CA TYR A 513 -21.45 7.89 12.20
C TYR A 513 -21.30 6.97 13.42
N LEU A 514 -22.09 7.19 14.48
CA LEU A 514 -22.06 6.34 15.67
C LEU A 514 -22.50 4.90 15.36
N THR A 515 -23.50 4.69 14.49
CA THR A 515 -23.90 3.36 14.03
C THR A 515 -22.78 2.67 13.26
N GLN A 516 -22.05 3.38 12.39
CA GLN A 516 -20.89 2.81 11.70
C GLN A 516 -19.80 2.39 12.68
N GLN A 517 -19.48 3.24 13.67
CA GLN A 517 -18.51 2.92 14.71
C GLN A 517 -18.93 1.70 15.55
N PHE A 518 -20.21 1.61 15.92
CA PHE A 518 -20.74 0.47 16.65
C PHE A 518 -20.63 -0.85 15.86
N ASN A 519 -20.89 -0.81 14.55
CA ASN A 519 -20.75 -1.97 13.69
C ASN A 519 -19.28 -2.42 13.55
N ILE A 520 -18.34 -1.48 13.45
CA ILE A 520 -16.90 -1.79 13.43
C ILE A 520 -16.49 -2.49 14.73
N LEU A 521 -16.83 -1.92 15.89
CA LEU A 521 -16.54 -2.50 17.19
C LEU A 521 -17.16 -3.90 17.37
N THR A 522 -18.35 -4.12 16.81
CA THR A 522 -19.02 -5.42 16.86
C THR A 522 -18.26 -6.49 16.05
N ILE A 523 -17.70 -6.12 14.89
CA ILE A 523 -16.87 -7.01 14.06
C ILE A 523 -15.55 -7.30 14.76
N GLU A 524 -14.87 -6.28 15.27
CA GLU A 524 -13.61 -6.43 16.02
C GLU A 524 -13.78 -7.37 17.22
N LEU A 525 -14.87 -7.22 17.99
CA LEU A 525 -15.19 -8.11 19.10
C LEU A 525 -15.41 -9.57 18.66
N ALA A 526 -15.98 -9.80 17.48
CA ALA A 526 -16.18 -11.14 16.95
C ALA A 526 -14.85 -11.79 16.53
N ASP A 527 -13.97 -11.02 15.90
CA ASP A 527 -12.64 -11.48 15.50
C ASP A 527 -11.75 -11.78 16.72
N GLU A 528 -11.75 -10.91 17.75
CA GLU A 528 -11.06 -11.18 19.01
C GLU A 528 -11.57 -12.43 19.72
N LYS A 529 -12.88 -12.67 19.70
CA LYS A 529 -13.45 -13.91 20.26
C LYS A 529 -12.98 -15.15 19.51
N LYS A 530 -12.85 -15.06 18.18
CA LYS A 530 -12.35 -16.17 17.35
C LYS A 530 -10.88 -16.44 17.63
N GLU A 531 -10.07 -15.40 17.76
CA GLU A 531 -8.64 -15.52 18.06
C GLU A 531 -8.40 -16.05 19.48
N SER A 532 -9.14 -15.54 20.46
CA SER A 532 -9.15 -16.08 21.83
C SER A 532 -9.55 -17.56 21.86
N GLY A 533 -10.46 -17.98 20.98
CA GLY A 533 -10.84 -19.38 20.80
C GLY A 533 -9.68 -20.24 20.29
N LYS A 534 -8.93 -19.79 19.28
CA LYS A 534 -7.75 -20.51 18.78
C LYS A 534 -6.66 -20.62 19.83
N LEU A 535 -6.32 -19.51 20.50
CA LEU A 535 -5.31 -19.48 21.55
C LEU A 535 -5.65 -20.42 22.70
N ARG A 536 -6.94 -20.60 23.03
CA ARG A 536 -7.37 -21.57 24.04
C ARG A 536 -7.16 -23.02 23.60
N GLU A 537 -7.38 -23.35 22.34
CA GLU A 537 -7.11 -24.70 21.82
C GLU A 537 -5.60 -24.94 21.69
N GLU A 538 -4.80 -23.96 21.27
CA GLU A 538 -3.33 -24.05 21.25
C GLU A 538 -2.75 -24.21 22.66
N LEU A 539 -3.29 -23.48 23.65
CA LEU A 539 -2.88 -23.66 25.05
C LEU A 539 -3.20 -25.07 25.55
N LYS A 540 -4.31 -25.66 25.09
CA LYS A 540 -4.74 -26.99 25.47
C LYS A 540 -3.86 -28.07 24.81
N THR A 541 -3.50 -27.92 23.54
CA THR A 541 -2.55 -28.82 22.87
C THR A 541 -1.16 -28.71 23.50
N SER A 542 -0.66 -27.50 23.70
CA SER A 542 0.65 -27.28 24.33
C SER A 542 0.72 -27.85 25.75
N LYS A 543 -0.38 -27.77 26.54
CA LYS A 543 -0.48 -28.45 27.85
C LYS A 543 -0.45 -29.98 27.72
N ALA A 544 -1.08 -30.54 26.70
CA ALA A 544 -1.05 -31.99 26.45
C ALA A 544 0.37 -32.44 26.05
N ASP A 545 1.03 -31.70 25.17
CA ASP A 545 2.40 -31.97 24.74
C ASP A 545 3.39 -31.87 25.91
N LEU A 546 3.24 -30.86 26.78
CA LEU A 546 4.05 -30.73 28.00
C LEU A 546 3.85 -31.92 28.94
N LYS A 547 2.62 -32.42 29.05
CA LYS A 547 2.33 -33.61 29.87
C LYS A 547 3.00 -34.86 29.30
N GLU A 548 2.99 -35.04 27.98
CA GLU A 548 3.67 -36.17 27.33
C GLU A 548 5.20 -36.04 27.41
N ALA A 549 5.75 -34.85 27.20
CA ALA A 549 7.17 -34.57 27.36
C ALA A 549 7.65 -34.88 28.79
N ASN A 550 6.87 -34.48 29.81
CA ASN A 550 7.17 -34.84 31.20
C ASN A 550 7.12 -36.36 31.44
N ARG A 551 6.19 -37.08 30.79
CA ARG A 551 6.13 -38.54 30.87
C ARG A 551 7.37 -39.19 30.25
N GLN A 552 7.80 -38.71 29.08
CA GLN A 552 9.00 -39.18 28.40
C GLN A 552 10.27 -38.89 29.20
N LEU A 553 10.37 -37.69 29.79
CA LEU A 553 11.46 -37.31 30.68
C LEU A 553 11.58 -38.29 31.86
N GLU A 554 10.46 -38.64 32.49
CA GLU A 554 10.46 -39.52 33.64
C GLU A 554 10.84 -40.96 33.26
N ASN A 555 10.37 -41.45 32.11
CA ASN A 555 10.83 -42.74 31.56
C ASN A 555 12.34 -42.72 31.27
N ALA A 556 12.85 -41.64 30.68
CA ALA A 556 14.28 -41.51 30.38
C ALA A 556 15.14 -41.49 31.65
N LYS A 557 14.67 -40.86 32.74
CA LYS A 557 15.35 -40.92 34.05
C LYS A 557 15.40 -42.34 34.59
N LEU A 558 14.30 -43.10 34.52
CA LEU A 558 14.27 -44.49 34.95
C LEU A 558 15.25 -45.36 34.14
N ASP A 559 15.33 -45.15 32.82
CA ASP A 559 16.29 -45.85 31.96
C ASP A 559 17.74 -45.50 32.32
N ILE A 560 18.03 -44.23 32.60
CA ILE A 560 19.35 -43.78 33.07
C ILE A 560 19.70 -44.46 34.39
N GLU A 561 18.80 -44.47 35.37
CA GLU A 561 19.04 -45.16 36.65
C GLU A 561 19.30 -46.66 36.48
N GLN A 562 18.59 -47.32 35.56
CA GLN A 562 18.83 -48.74 35.27
C GLN A 562 20.21 -48.96 34.63
N ARG A 563 20.61 -48.08 33.70
CA ARG A 563 21.93 -48.11 33.08
C ARG A 563 23.03 -47.87 34.11
N ASP A 564 22.87 -46.90 35.02
CA ASP A 564 23.83 -46.65 36.10
C ASP A 564 23.99 -47.85 37.03
N ARG A 565 22.90 -48.56 37.36
CA ARG A 565 22.98 -49.82 38.12
C ARG A 565 23.75 -50.90 37.36
N THR A 566 23.58 -50.95 36.05
CA THR A 566 24.28 -51.91 35.19
C THR A 566 25.75 -51.59 35.08
N ILE A 567 26.09 -50.32 34.88
CA ILE A 567 27.47 -49.82 34.87
C ILE A 567 28.17 -50.16 36.18
N LYS A 568 27.55 -49.90 37.33
CA LYS A 568 28.13 -50.25 38.64
C LYS A 568 28.37 -51.75 38.83
N ARG A 569 27.51 -52.62 38.28
CA ARG A 569 27.77 -54.07 38.27
C ARG A 569 28.96 -54.40 37.39
N ASN A 570 28.96 -53.90 36.16
CA ASN A 570 30.06 -54.15 35.23
C ASN A 570 31.41 -53.64 35.78
N GLU A 571 31.43 -52.49 36.46
CA GLU A 571 32.62 -51.98 37.15
C GLU A 571 33.09 -52.92 38.28
N ALA A 572 32.17 -53.51 39.03
CA ALA A 572 32.50 -54.51 40.05
C ALA A 572 33.05 -55.80 39.42
N ASP A 573 32.43 -56.27 38.33
CA ASP A 573 32.89 -57.44 37.58
C ASP A 573 34.29 -57.21 36.98
N ILE A 574 34.58 -56.00 36.47
CA ILE A 574 35.91 -55.62 35.96
C ILE A 574 36.94 -55.67 37.09
N LEU A 575 36.63 -55.12 38.26
CA LEU A 575 37.55 -55.18 39.42
C LEU A 575 37.84 -56.62 39.86
N GLU A 576 36.84 -57.51 39.81
CA GLU A 576 37.01 -58.93 40.10
C GLU A 576 37.92 -59.60 39.06
N LEU A 577 37.69 -59.34 37.77
CA LEU A 577 38.52 -59.83 36.67
C LEU A 577 39.96 -59.31 36.73
N GLU A 578 40.18 -58.05 37.10
CA GLU A 578 41.53 -57.47 37.29
C GLU A 578 42.27 -58.18 38.45
N GLN A 579 41.56 -58.51 39.52
CA GLN A 579 42.11 -59.26 40.65
C GLN A 579 42.43 -60.71 40.26
N GLU A 580 41.56 -61.36 39.47
CA GLU A 580 41.84 -62.68 38.89
C GLU A 580 43.03 -62.66 37.94
N GLU A 581 43.16 -61.66 37.07
CA GLU A 581 44.31 -61.49 36.18
C GLU A 581 45.60 -61.36 36.99
N LYS A 582 45.58 -60.59 38.09
CA LYS A 582 46.72 -60.45 39.00
C LYS A 582 47.08 -61.78 39.65
N ASN A 583 46.10 -62.55 40.10
CA ASN A 583 46.31 -63.88 40.68
C ASN A 583 46.90 -64.85 39.65
N LEU A 584 46.39 -64.84 38.41
CA LEU A 584 46.89 -65.64 37.30
C LEU A 584 48.32 -65.26 36.93
N LYS A 585 48.66 -63.97 36.87
CA LYS A 585 50.05 -63.52 36.64
C LYS A 585 51.01 -64.01 37.72
N ASN A 586 50.58 -63.99 38.98
CA ASN A 586 51.39 -64.53 40.09
C ASN A 586 51.57 -66.04 39.96
N ALA A 587 50.49 -66.79 39.69
CA ALA A 587 50.56 -68.24 39.49
C ALA A 587 51.44 -68.61 38.28
N LEU A 588 51.37 -67.84 37.18
CA LEU A 588 52.20 -68.03 36.01
C LEU A 588 53.69 -67.79 36.33
N LYS A 589 53.98 -66.78 37.15
CA LYS A 589 55.34 -66.51 37.64
C LYS A 589 55.86 -67.68 38.49
N GLU A 590 55.08 -68.16 39.45
CA GLU A 590 55.44 -69.33 40.27
C GLU A 590 55.66 -70.59 39.42
N LEU A 591 54.80 -70.82 38.41
CA LEU A 591 54.94 -71.94 37.49
C LEU A 591 56.21 -71.82 36.64
N THR A 592 56.57 -70.60 36.23
CA THR A 592 57.79 -70.33 35.46
C THR A 592 59.03 -70.57 36.33
N GLU A 593 59.02 -70.09 37.58
CA GLU A 593 60.10 -70.34 38.55
C GLU A 593 60.25 -71.84 38.88
N ALA A 594 59.14 -72.58 38.98
CA ALA A 594 59.14 -74.02 39.15
C ALA A 594 59.64 -74.77 37.90
N HIS A 595 59.27 -74.30 36.70
CA HIS A 595 59.75 -74.83 35.43
C HIS A 595 61.26 -74.64 35.29
N ASP A 596 61.77 -73.43 35.55
CA ASP A 596 63.20 -73.12 35.53
C ASP A 596 63.97 -73.99 36.54
N SER A 597 63.41 -74.18 37.75
CA SER A 597 63.98 -75.07 38.76
C SER A 597 64.01 -76.53 38.32
N LEU A 598 62.95 -77.01 37.66
CA LEU A 598 62.89 -78.35 37.07
C LEU A 598 63.87 -78.50 35.91
N GLU A 599 64.06 -77.47 35.08
CA GLU A 599 65.00 -77.50 33.97
C GLU A 599 66.45 -77.59 34.49
N VAL A 600 66.77 -76.86 35.56
CA VAL A 600 68.07 -76.98 36.27
C VAL A 600 68.26 -78.40 36.82
N LEU A 601 67.23 -78.97 37.46
CA LEU A 601 67.28 -80.35 37.96
C LEU A 601 67.45 -81.35 36.81
N TYR A 602 66.74 -81.17 35.69
CA TYR A 602 66.82 -82.03 34.53
C TYR A 602 68.22 -82.00 33.92
N LYS A 603 68.83 -80.82 33.76
CA LYS A 603 70.22 -80.66 33.31
C LYS A 603 71.21 -81.36 34.26
N SER A 604 71.09 -81.17 35.58
CA SER A 604 71.94 -81.87 36.55
C SER A 604 71.76 -83.39 36.54
N THR A 605 70.54 -83.86 36.27
CA THR A 605 70.23 -85.30 36.21
C THR A 605 70.75 -85.93 34.92
N ASP A 606 70.69 -85.20 33.81
CA ASP A 606 71.26 -85.62 32.53
C ASP A 606 72.80 -85.65 32.58
N GLU A 607 73.43 -84.71 33.31
CA GLU A 607 74.86 -84.75 33.64
C GLU A 607 75.23 -85.97 34.50
N LYS A 608 74.40 -86.34 35.48
CA LYS A 608 74.59 -87.56 36.26
C LYS A 608 74.38 -88.83 35.42
N LEU A 609 73.42 -88.81 34.49
CA LEU A 609 73.13 -89.93 33.59
C LEU A 609 74.26 -90.14 32.58
N THR A 610 74.83 -89.07 32.03
CA THR A 610 76.00 -89.12 31.14
C THR A 610 77.24 -89.63 31.87
N LYS A 611 77.45 -89.24 33.13
CA LYS A 611 78.49 -89.82 34.00
C LYS A 611 78.26 -91.31 34.28
N SER A 612 77.04 -91.71 34.63
CA SER A 612 76.72 -93.13 34.86
C SER A 612 76.84 -93.99 33.59
N LYS A 613 76.53 -93.45 32.40
CA LYS A 613 76.77 -94.11 31.11
C LYS A 613 78.26 -94.26 30.80
N SER A 614 79.10 -93.30 31.22
CA SER A 614 80.56 -93.41 31.17
C SER A 614 81.06 -94.54 32.07
N ASP A 615 80.61 -94.57 33.33
CA ASP A 615 80.99 -95.60 34.30
C ASP A 615 80.55 -96.99 33.84
N ASN A 616 79.35 -97.13 33.25
CA ASN A 616 78.86 -98.40 32.70
C ASN A 616 79.67 -98.87 31.47
N LYS A 617 80.25 -97.93 30.69
CA LYS A 617 81.17 -98.26 29.59
C LYS A 617 82.51 -98.77 30.13
N GLU A 618 82.96 -98.25 31.27
CA GLU A 618 84.16 -98.69 32.00
C GLU A 618 83.94 -100.08 32.62
N TYR A 619 82.81 -100.31 33.29
CA TYR A 619 82.42 -101.62 33.81
C TYR A 619 82.29 -102.69 32.70
N LYS A 620 81.77 -102.33 31.51
CA LYS A 620 81.73 -103.26 30.37
C LYS A 620 83.13 -103.61 29.82
N ALA A 621 84.09 -102.69 29.88
CA ALA A 621 85.48 -102.96 29.51
C ALA A 621 86.16 -103.86 30.54
N GLU A 622 85.87 -103.67 31.82
CA GLU A 622 86.40 -104.46 32.92
C GLU A 622 85.83 -105.89 32.95
N VAL A 623 84.52 -106.05 32.73
CA VAL A 623 83.87 -107.36 32.59
C VAL A 623 84.38 -108.11 31.36
N LYS A 624 84.66 -107.41 30.25
CA LYS A 624 85.29 -108.02 29.07
C LYS A 624 86.71 -108.49 29.38
N GLY A 625 87.51 -107.69 30.08
CA GLY A 625 88.86 -108.08 30.52
C GLY A 625 88.87 -109.28 31.48
N LEU A 626 87.86 -109.39 32.36
CA LEU A 626 87.68 -110.55 33.24
C LEU A 626 87.22 -111.80 32.48
N SER A 627 86.33 -111.63 31.49
CA SER A 627 85.88 -112.73 30.61
C SER A 627 87.03 -113.29 29.78
N ASP A 628 87.90 -112.44 29.25
CA ASP A 628 89.06 -112.86 28.46
C ASP A 628 90.09 -113.61 29.33
N ARG A 629 90.30 -113.18 30.59
CA ARG A 629 91.12 -113.90 31.59
C ARG A 629 90.55 -115.26 32.00
N LEU A 630 89.22 -115.36 32.11
CA LEU A 630 88.53 -116.62 32.43
C LEU A 630 88.61 -117.63 31.28
N ALA A 631 88.57 -117.15 30.03
CA ALA A 631 88.78 -117.98 28.84
C ALA A 631 90.24 -118.48 28.72
N GLU A 632 91.21 -117.69 29.20
CA GLU A 632 92.62 -118.06 29.26
C GLU A 632 92.91 -119.13 30.34
N MET A 633 92.29 -119.01 31.52
CA MET A 633 92.41 -120.03 32.58
C MET A 633 91.74 -121.36 32.19
N ARG A 634 90.61 -121.34 31.49
CA ARG A 634 89.96 -122.56 31.00
C ARG A 634 90.75 -123.29 29.91
N LYS A 635 91.67 -122.59 29.22
CA LYS A 635 92.59 -123.22 28.25
C LYS A 635 93.81 -123.85 28.90
N HIS A 636 94.14 -123.47 30.13
CA HIS A 636 95.31 -123.97 30.87
C HIS A 636 94.97 -125.16 31.80
N ASP A 637 93.70 -125.37 32.14
CA ASP A 637 93.27 -126.44 33.05
C ASP A 637 92.81 -127.75 32.36
N ASP A 638 92.44 -127.75 31.06
CA ASP A 638 91.92 -128.96 30.40
C ASP A 638 93.00 -129.83 29.70
N GLU A 639 94.28 -129.48 29.76
CA GLU A 639 95.39 -130.34 29.30
C GLU A 639 95.99 -131.26 30.38
N GLN A 640 95.55 -131.17 31.64
CA GLN A 640 96.06 -132.05 32.69
C GLN A 640 94.95 -132.60 33.60
N HIS A 641 94.59 -133.85 33.31
CA HIS A 641 94.21 -134.92 34.24
C HIS A 641 92.85 -135.59 34.02
N LYS A 642 92.99 -136.91 33.84
CA LYS A 642 91.98 -137.94 33.62
C LYS A 642 91.23 -138.28 34.92
N LYS A 643 89.91 -138.50 34.75
CA LYS A 643 89.03 -139.50 35.40
C LYS A 643 88.63 -139.29 36.87
N PRO A 644 87.54 -139.96 37.31
CA PRO A 644 86.17 -140.04 36.76
C PRO A 644 85.14 -139.70 37.89
N VAL A 645 83.85 -140.01 37.70
CA VAL A 645 82.80 -140.31 38.75
C VAL A 645 81.58 -139.35 38.80
N VAL A 646 80.43 -139.92 38.41
CA VAL A 646 79.06 -139.89 39.02
C VAL A 646 78.26 -138.58 39.14
N ALA A 647 77.04 -138.60 38.55
CA ALA A 647 75.70 -138.23 39.09
C ALA A 647 74.80 -137.86 37.88
N VAL A 648 73.63 -138.44 37.60
CA VAL A 648 72.37 -138.58 38.36
C VAL A 648 71.63 -137.25 38.56
N THR A 649 70.48 -137.16 37.86
CA THR A 649 69.23 -136.38 38.08
C THR A 649 69.25 -134.85 38.13
N GLU A 650 68.42 -134.21 37.30
CA GLU A 650 67.15 -133.52 37.66
C GLU A 650 66.52 -132.99 36.36
N ILE A 651 65.28 -133.35 36.02
CA ILE A 651 63.99 -132.79 36.49
C ILE A 651 63.81 -131.33 36.05
N ALA A 652 62.76 -131.15 35.26
CA ALA A 652 62.32 -129.94 34.63
C ALA A 652 61.40 -129.09 35.53
N LEU A 653 61.23 -127.83 35.10
CA LEU A 653 60.24 -126.79 35.48
C LEU A 653 60.63 -125.89 36.68
N PRO A 654 60.02 -124.69 36.86
CA PRO A 654 59.35 -123.75 35.93
C PRO A 654 59.79 -122.26 36.13
N SER A 655 59.32 -121.33 35.30
CA SER A 655 58.83 -119.95 35.58
C SER A 655 58.95 -119.04 34.37
#